data_AF-A0A917J4L2-F1
#
_entry.id   AF-A0A917J4L2-F1
#
_cell.length_a   1.000
_cell.length_b   1.000
_cell.length_c   1.000
_cell.angle_alpha   90.00
_cell.angle_beta   90.00
_cell.angle_gamma   90.00
#
_symmetry.space_group_name_H-M   'P 1'
#
loop_
_entity.id
_entity.type
_entity.pdbx_description
1 polymer ?
#
loop_
_entity_poly.entity_id
_entity_poly.type
_entity_poly.pdbx_seq_one_letter_code
_entity_poly.pdbx_strand_id
1 'polypeptide(L)'
;MPDMLIAYPPMPQNADRSVIKPSKKFKKQVWGMLGSIALFFVTYLVLFLVTVALACAFFFLAYFLVVVLHFNTLTLGLAVALIASGVLLIYFLIKFLFAKSIPADNSDTIEITAANQPELFTFIRKVTQEVGVPFPKHVYLTHEVNAGVFFDSSFWSMFLPIPKNLKIGLGLVNSLNQSEFKAVLAHEFGHFSQRSMKFGSYVYNLNKVIHNLLYDNAGYEATLGYWSNAASIFRFTAFINIHVIKGIQYILRQVYVLINKSHMSLSREMEFQADAIAAYVTGSNQSINSLRRIEVGQICYDDLLNYWNEKIAARQRAENFYTQHREVLRRFALNHRLPTDAAGLPVIDRHMAVLNNTQVSVNNQWASHPTSNEREHYLTNIGVDTPSVELAAWEIFTNAEALQKQMTSQLYTQFKESDEFEIIDTEHFISLYETDLRSNSYDPYFKEYYDSRDIAITAFEPQVKGLQTTPHDINKLFSDDNCNLPKQIKGMQQDINLLTYAISNKDIKTFDYKGKKYYNARAQDIIDQITAEKNEAEKQLVGLDQTIYTSFYNLAQEQNRQLLEEKYQALIAHQKTTTDAYVLYEKLVEEINPVYSNMQFEQINDTLAKVYLTEKELKNRLQEITADDDYKASITPEQKEILDQYMPNDLKYFDGQHYDNENLVLFNKATVAYVNITVQRFYELKNSLLNFKLKLLKQAA
;
A
#
# COMPACT_ATOMS: atom_id res chain seq x y z
N MET A 1 12.01 -36.98 -20.71
CA MET A 1 11.27 -35.71 -20.55
C MET A 1 11.44 -34.96 -21.86
N PRO A 2 10.44 -34.26 -22.41
CA PRO A 2 10.75 -33.34 -23.49
C PRO A 2 11.75 -32.32 -22.96
N ASP A 3 12.87 -32.15 -23.68
CA ASP A 3 13.83 -31.11 -23.36
C ASP A 3 13.12 -29.76 -23.45
N MET A 4 13.38 -28.86 -22.48
CA MET A 4 12.85 -27.50 -22.61
C MET A 4 13.53 -26.84 -23.79
N LEU A 5 12.73 -26.19 -24.64
CA LEU A 5 13.23 -25.39 -25.75
C LEU A 5 13.90 -24.09 -25.28
N ILE A 6 13.71 -23.72 -24.00
CA ILE A 6 14.18 -22.48 -23.39
C ILE A 6 15.26 -22.78 -22.35
N ALA A 7 16.20 -21.85 -22.20
CA ALA A 7 17.23 -21.90 -21.16
C ALA A 7 16.61 -22.08 -19.76
N TYR A 8 17.30 -22.82 -18.89
CA TYR A 8 16.87 -22.99 -17.49
C TYR A 8 18.00 -22.53 -16.57
N PRO A 9 17.74 -21.61 -15.63
CA PRO A 9 18.77 -21.18 -14.69
C PRO A 9 19.29 -22.36 -13.86
N PRO A 10 20.61 -22.59 -13.79
CA PRO A 10 21.16 -23.73 -13.07
C PRO A 10 20.98 -23.58 -11.55
N MET A 11 21.24 -24.67 -10.80
CA MET A 11 21.46 -24.57 -9.36
C MET A 11 22.93 -24.19 -9.07
N PRO A 12 23.24 -23.60 -7.90
CA PRO A 12 24.61 -23.35 -7.50
C PRO A 12 25.46 -24.62 -7.44
N GLN A 13 26.69 -24.55 -7.97
CA GLN A 13 27.64 -25.65 -7.89
C GLN A 13 28.18 -25.77 -6.46
N ASN A 14 28.05 -26.95 -5.84
CA ASN A 14 28.46 -27.25 -4.46
C ASN A 14 27.62 -26.60 -3.33
N ALA A 15 26.35 -26.29 -3.57
CA ALA A 15 25.46 -25.81 -2.50
C ALA A 15 25.34 -26.83 -1.35
N ASP A 16 25.77 -26.47 -0.14
CA ASP A 16 25.66 -27.34 1.04
C ASP A 16 24.21 -27.38 1.52
N ARG A 17 23.64 -28.58 1.64
CA ARG A 17 22.31 -28.81 2.23
C ARG A 17 22.21 -28.40 3.70
N SER A 18 23.31 -28.05 4.36
CA SER A 18 23.28 -27.46 5.69
C SER A 18 22.56 -26.10 5.72
N VAL A 19 22.57 -25.34 4.61
CA VAL A 19 21.93 -24.02 4.46
C VAL A 19 20.42 -24.09 4.72
N ILE A 20 19.76 -25.16 4.27
CA ILE A 20 18.31 -25.34 4.41
C ILE A 20 17.88 -25.95 5.76
N LYS A 21 18.80 -26.21 6.69
CA LYS A 21 18.46 -26.79 8.00
C LYS A 21 17.76 -25.75 8.89
N PRO A 22 16.64 -26.09 9.56
CA PRO A 22 15.95 -25.16 10.44
C PRO A 22 16.85 -24.64 11.57
N SER A 23 16.88 -23.32 11.74
CA SER A 23 17.68 -22.64 12.75
C SER A 23 17.25 -23.00 14.17
N LYS A 24 18.13 -22.80 15.17
CA LYS A 24 17.75 -22.95 16.59
C LYS A 24 16.61 -22.01 16.97
N LYS A 25 16.58 -20.81 16.39
CA LYS A 25 15.55 -19.79 16.61
C LYS A 25 14.20 -20.24 16.03
N PHE A 26 14.18 -20.78 14.82
CA PHE A 26 12.99 -21.41 14.21
C PHE A 26 12.41 -22.49 15.13
N LYS A 27 13.24 -23.45 15.58
CA LYS A 27 12.79 -24.52 16.48
C LYS A 27 12.19 -23.97 17.78
N LYS A 28 12.78 -22.93 18.36
CA LYS A 28 12.24 -22.25 19.56
C LYS A 28 10.86 -21.64 19.28
N GLN A 29 10.66 -20.98 18.13
CA GLN A 29 9.37 -20.41 17.78
C GLN A 29 8.30 -21.48 17.54
N VAL A 30 8.66 -22.61 16.94
CA VAL A 30 7.75 -23.76 16.78
C VAL A 30 7.24 -24.27 18.14
N TRP A 31 8.14 -24.44 19.12
CA TRP A 31 7.74 -24.84 20.47
C TRP A 31 6.88 -23.78 21.19
N GLY A 32 7.19 -22.49 21.00
CA GLY A 32 6.35 -21.39 21.49
C GLY A 32 4.93 -21.45 20.92
N MET A 33 4.82 -21.66 19.60
CA MET A 33 3.54 -21.81 18.93
C MET A 33 2.76 -23.03 19.43
N LEU A 34 3.41 -24.20 19.53
CA LEU A 34 2.78 -25.42 20.08
C LEU A 34 2.23 -25.19 21.50
N GLY A 35 2.99 -24.49 22.36
CA GLY A 35 2.54 -24.13 23.70
C GLY A 35 1.31 -23.21 23.69
N SER A 36 1.28 -22.20 22.82
CA SER A 36 0.12 -21.32 22.67
C SER A 36 -1.13 -22.06 22.15
N ILE A 37 -0.96 -23.02 21.24
CA ILE A 37 -2.04 -23.87 20.73
C ILE A 37 -2.57 -24.78 21.84
N ALA A 38 -1.69 -25.42 22.61
CA ALA A 38 -2.10 -26.27 23.73
C ALA A 38 -2.88 -25.46 24.78
N LEU A 39 -2.41 -24.25 25.10
CA LEU A 39 -3.13 -23.33 25.99
C LEU A 39 -4.54 -23.02 25.46
N PHE A 40 -4.66 -22.71 24.16
CA PHE A 40 -5.96 -22.48 23.53
C PHE A 40 -6.91 -23.66 23.68
N PHE A 41 -6.48 -24.88 23.35
CA PHE A 41 -7.34 -26.05 23.46
C PHE A 41 -7.76 -26.34 24.90
N VAL A 42 -6.86 -26.17 25.88
CA VAL A 42 -7.19 -26.32 27.29
C VAL A 42 -8.20 -25.26 27.73
N THR A 43 -7.97 -23.99 27.41
CA THR A 43 -8.91 -22.90 27.73
C THR A 43 -10.26 -23.13 27.07
N TYR A 44 -10.27 -23.50 25.79
CA TYR A 44 -11.49 -23.79 25.03
C TYR A 44 -12.27 -24.97 25.64
N LEU A 45 -11.59 -26.06 26.01
CA LEU A 45 -12.21 -27.21 26.68
C LEU A 45 -12.84 -26.81 28.02
N VAL A 46 -12.15 -26.00 28.83
CA VAL A 46 -12.68 -25.50 30.10
C VAL A 46 -13.92 -24.63 29.87
N LEU A 47 -13.87 -23.70 28.92
CA LEU A 47 -15.02 -22.85 28.58
C LEU A 47 -16.20 -23.66 28.05
N PHE A 48 -15.93 -24.70 27.27
CA PHE A 48 -16.95 -25.62 26.79
C PHE A 48 -17.61 -26.39 27.94
N LEU A 49 -16.82 -26.98 28.85
CA LEU A 49 -17.35 -27.70 30.01
C LEU A 49 -18.15 -26.80 30.95
N VAL A 50 -17.69 -25.57 31.20
CA VAL A 50 -18.43 -24.56 31.99
C VAL A 50 -19.75 -24.20 31.31
N THR A 51 -19.75 -24.04 29.99
CA THR A 51 -20.95 -23.73 29.21
C THR A 51 -21.96 -24.87 29.24
N VAL A 52 -21.49 -26.12 29.12
CA VAL A 52 -22.33 -27.32 29.25
C VAL A 52 -22.93 -27.40 30.66
N ALA A 53 -22.12 -27.17 31.70
CA ALA A 53 -22.62 -27.15 33.08
C ALA A 53 -23.68 -26.07 33.30
N LEU A 54 -23.48 -24.87 32.74
CA LEU A 54 -24.46 -23.77 32.79
C LEU A 54 -25.76 -24.12 32.04
N ALA A 55 -25.65 -24.74 30.86
CA ALA A 55 -26.81 -25.22 30.12
C ALA A 55 -27.58 -26.28 30.93
N CYS A 56 -26.89 -27.27 31.49
CA CYS A 56 -27.51 -28.27 32.39
C CYS A 56 -28.20 -27.63 33.59
N ALA A 57 -27.62 -26.58 34.18
CA ALA A 57 -28.25 -25.82 35.25
C ALA A 57 -29.53 -25.10 34.79
N PHE A 58 -29.54 -24.53 33.57
CA PHE A 58 -30.76 -23.95 32.99
C PHE A 58 -31.83 -25.00 32.69
N PHE A 59 -31.46 -26.19 32.20
CA PHE A 59 -32.38 -27.32 32.03
C PHE A 59 -32.98 -27.78 33.36
N PHE A 60 -32.16 -27.92 34.41
CA PHE A 60 -32.62 -28.30 35.74
C PHE A 60 -33.54 -27.25 36.34
N LEU A 61 -33.21 -25.96 36.19
CA LEU A 61 -34.05 -24.86 36.65
C LEU A 61 -35.38 -24.82 35.88
N ALA A 62 -35.36 -25.02 34.56
CA ALA A 62 -36.57 -25.13 33.74
C ALA A 62 -37.47 -26.29 34.21
N TYR A 63 -36.90 -27.46 34.49
CA TYR A 63 -37.61 -28.60 35.05
C TYR A 63 -38.23 -28.28 36.42
N PHE A 64 -37.45 -27.67 37.33
CA PHE A 64 -37.92 -27.27 38.65
C PHE A 64 -39.08 -26.27 38.57
N LEU A 65 -39.00 -25.26 37.70
CA LEU A 65 -40.07 -24.27 37.49
C LEU A 65 -41.39 -24.92 37.04
N VAL A 66 -41.33 -25.91 36.15
CA VAL A 66 -42.53 -26.56 35.60
C VAL A 66 -43.14 -27.58 36.56
N VAL A 67 -42.30 -28.39 37.22
CA VAL A 67 -42.75 -29.53 38.02
C VAL A 67 -43.03 -29.14 39.47
N VAL A 68 -42.24 -28.24 40.06
CA VAL A 68 -42.33 -27.93 41.51
C VAL A 68 -43.16 -26.67 41.77
N LEU A 69 -43.07 -25.63 40.93
CA LEU A 69 -43.78 -24.36 41.12
C LEU A 69 -45.17 -24.29 40.48
N HIS A 70 -45.71 -25.43 40.03
CA HIS A 70 -46.99 -25.60 39.33
C HIS A 70 -47.03 -25.05 37.89
N PHE A 71 -47.64 -25.85 37.01
CA PHE A 71 -47.75 -25.57 35.59
C PHE A 71 -48.69 -24.38 35.31
N ASN A 72 -48.16 -23.32 34.69
CA ASN A 72 -48.92 -22.22 34.11
C ASN A 72 -48.20 -21.68 32.85
N THR A 73 -48.84 -20.79 32.10
CA THR A 73 -48.28 -20.24 30.85
C THR A 73 -46.97 -19.47 31.08
N LEU A 74 -46.82 -18.82 32.23
CA LEU A 74 -45.62 -18.06 32.61
C LEU A 74 -44.42 -18.96 32.91
N THR A 75 -44.61 -20.00 33.73
CA THR A 75 -43.58 -21.00 34.09
C THR A 75 -43.15 -21.80 32.86
N LEU A 76 -44.09 -22.14 31.97
CA LEU A 76 -43.77 -22.75 30.68
C LEU A 76 -42.94 -21.81 29.80
N GLY A 77 -43.32 -20.54 29.71
CA GLY A 77 -42.55 -19.51 28.97
C GLY A 77 -41.13 -19.34 29.51
N LEU A 78 -40.96 -19.31 30.83
CA LEU A 78 -39.64 -19.26 31.49
C LEU A 78 -38.79 -20.51 31.24
N ALA A 79 -39.40 -21.69 31.31
CA ALA A 79 -38.71 -22.95 31.07
C ALA A 79 -38.20 -23.04 29.63
N VAL A 80 -39.04 -22.69 28.66
CA VAL A 80 -38.65 -22.57 27.24
C VAL A 80 -37.56 -21.52 27.06
N ALA A 81 -37.65 -20.38 27.77
CA ALA A 81 -36.64 -19.33 27.77
C ALA A 81 -35.26 -19.85 28.20
N LEU A 82 -35.21 -20.59 29.30
CA LEU A 82 -33.98 -21.15 29.87
C LEU A 82 -33.38 -22.27 29.02
N ILE A 83 -34.21 -23.16 28.49
CA ILE A 83 -33.78 -24.25 27.61
C ILE A 83 -33.14 -23.69 26.33
N ALA A 84 -33.85 -22.79 25.64
CA ALA A 84 -33.32 -22.16 24.43
C ALA A 84 -32.05 -21.35 24.73
N SER A 85 -31.99 -20.67 25.88
CA SER A 85 -30.80 -19.98 26.35
C SER A 85 -29.58 -20.90 26.44
N GLY A 86 -29.73 -22.07 27.08
CA GLY A 86 -28.66 -23.07 27.19
C GLY A 86 -28.22 -23.63 25.83
N VAL A 87 -29.17 -23.90 24.94
CA VAL A 87 -28.88 -24.34 23.56
C VAL A 87 -28.11 -23.28 22.79
N LEU A 88 -28.52 -22.01 22.89
CA LEU A 88 -27.84 -20.89 22.21
C LEU A 88 -26.40 -20.70 22.72
N LEU A 89 -26.14 -20.87 24.01
CA LEU A 89 -24.78 -20.81 24.55
C LEU A 89 -23.87 -21.92 24.01
N ILE A 90 -24.37 -23.16 23.95
CA ILE A 90 -23.62 -24.26 23.34
C ILE A 90 -23.40 -24.00 21.85
N TYR A 91 -24.46 -23.56 21.15
CA TYR A 91 -24.40 -23.22 19.74
C TYR A 91 -23.33 -22.15 19.46
N PHE A 92 -23.22 -21.12 20.30
CA PHE A 92 -22.18 -20.09 20.16
C PHE A 92 -20.77 -20.68 20.13
N LEU A 93 -20.46 -21.67 20.97
CA LEU A 93 -19.15 -22.31 20.97
C LEU A 93 -18.95 -23.23 19.77
N ILE A 94 -19.98 -23.92 19.26
CA ILE A 94 -19.82 -24.90 18.17
C ILE A 94 -20.15 -24.37 16.77
N LYS A 95 -20.71 -23.16 16.63
CA LYS A 95 -21.18 -22.62 15.33
C LYS A 95 -20.11 -22.61 14.24
N PHE A 96 -18.84 -22.42 14.62
CA PHE A 96 -17.72 -22.37 13.69
C PHE A 96 -17.45 -23.72 13.01
N LEU A 97 -17.86 -24.85 13.61
CA LEU A 97 -17.78 -26.18 13.00
C LEU A 97 -18.67 -26.29 11.76
N PHE A 98 -19.72 -25.47 11.70
CA PHE A 98 -20.70 -25.42 10.62
C PHE A 98 -20.48 -24.22 9.68
N ALA A 99 -19.44 -23.42 9.91
CA ALA A 99 -19.10 -22.32 9.03
C ALA A 99 -18.75 -22.87 7.64
N LYS A 100 -19.42 -22.37 6.61
CA LYS A 100 -19.11 -22.74 5.23
C LYS A 100 -17.68 -22.32 4.90
N SER A 101 -17.00 -23.14 4.10
CA SER A 101 -15.73 -22.74 3.47
C SER A 101 -16.01 -21.48 2.66
N ILE A 102 -15.34 -20.38 2.99
CA ILE A 102 -15.32 -19.18 2.14
C ILE A 102 -14.27 -19.50 1.07
N PRO A 103 -14.65 -19.71 -0.20
CA PRO A 103 -13.67 -19.88 -1.27
C PRO A 103 -12.77 -18.64 -1.30
N ALA A 104 -11.50 -18.80 -1.66
CA ALA A 104 -10.71 -17.63 -2.05
C ALA A 104 -11.46 -16.91 -3.19
N ASP A 105 -11.67 -15.60 -3.06
CA ASP A 105 -12.23 -14.80 -4.14
C ASP A 105 -11.19 -14.77 -5.27
N ASN A 106 -11.48 -15.51 -6.33
CA ASN A 106 -10.61 -15.69 -7.49
C ASN A 106 -11.17 -14.95 -8.71
N SER A 107 -12.13 -14.04 -8.51
CA SER A 107 -12.78 -13.29 -9.59
C SER A 107 -11.78 -12.51 -10.46
N ASP A 108 -10.71 -12.00 -9.85
CA ASP A 108 -9.65 -11.23 -10.53
C ASP A 108 -8.47 -12.11 -11.00
N THR A 109 -8.70 -13.40 -11.24
CA THR A 109 -7.63 -14.35 -11.59
C THR A 109 -7.96 -15.16 -12.84
N ILE A 110 -6.92 -15.61 -13.55
CA ILE A 110 -7.04 -16.50 -14.71
C ILE A 110 -6.41 -17.85 -14.37
N GLU A 111 -7.22 -18.91 -14.30
CA GLU A 111 -6.68 -20.27 -14.16
C GLU A 111 -6.04 -20.73 -15.48
N ILE A 112 -4.81 -21.25 -15.40
CA ILE A 112 -4.07 -21.78 -16.55
C ILE A 112 -3.77 -23.27 -16.37
N THR A 113 -3.57 -23.97 -17.49
CA THR A 113 -3.28 -25.42 -17.51
C THR A 113 -2.01 -25.71 -18.30
N ALA A 114 -1.47 -26.91 -18.14
CA ALA A 114 -0.31 -27.37 -18.90
C ALA A 114 -0.55 -27.43 -20.42
N ALA A 115 -1.81 -27.53 -20.86
CA ALA A 115 -2.14 -27.45 -22.29
C ALA A 115 -2.04 -26.01 -22.82
N ASN A 116 -2.37 -25.02 -21.98
CA ASN A 116 -2.33 -23.61 -22.35
C ASN A 116 -0.93 -23.02 -22.25
N GLN A 117 -0.12 -23.49 -21.29
CA GLN A 117 1.20 -22.95 -20.94
C GLN A 117 2.24 -24.06 -20.66
N PRO A 118 2.60 -24.89 -21.65
CA PRO A 118 3.43 -26.09 -21.43
C PRO A 118 4.85 -25.78 -20.92
N GLU A 119 5.50 -24.72 -21.41
CA GLU A 119 6.85 -24.33 -20.99
C GLU A 119 6.86 -23.88 -19.52
N LEU A 120 5.92 -23.02 -19.13
CA LEU A 120 5.74 -22.59 -17.74
C LEU A 120 5.48 -23.77 -16.80
N PHE A 121 4.60 -24.69 -17.15
CA PHE A 121 4.33 -25.87 -16.32
C PHE A 121 5.56 -26.78 -16.20
N THR A 122 6.40 -26.86 -17.24
CA THR A 122 7.67 -27.59 -17.19
C THR A 122 8.69 -26.88 -16.30
N PHE A 123 8.79 -25.55 -16.41
CA PHE A 123 9.62 -24.71 -15.56
C PHE A 123 9.25 -24.87 -14.09
N ILE A 124 7.97 -24.69 -13.74
CA ILE A 124 7.45 -24.88 -12.38
C ILE A 124 7.76 -26.29 -11.89
N ARG A 125 7.57 -27.32 -12.72
CA ARG A 125 7.87 -28.71 -12.34
C ARG A 125 9.34 -28.91 -11.99
N LYS A 126 10.27 -28.32 -12.75
CA LYS A 126 11.70 -28.37 -12.41
C LYS A 126 11.98 -27.67 -11.07
N VAL A 127 11.43 -26.48 -10.85
CA VAL A 127 11.62 -25.77 -9.56
C VAL A 127 11.06 -26.60 -8.39
N THR A 128 9.86 -27.17 -8.53
CA THR A 128 9.29 -28.03 -7.47
C THR A 128 10.13 -29.27 -7.19
N GLN A 129 10.80 -29.85 -8.20
CA GLN A 129 11.71 -30.99 -8.03
C GLN A 129 13.00 -30.59 -7.32
N GLU A 130 13.59 -29.44 -7.67
CA GLU A 130 14.81 -28.93 -7.03
C GLU A 130 14.57 -28.55 -5.56
N VAL A 131 13.40 -27.95 -5.26
CA VAL A 131 12.96 -27.64 -3.89
C VAL A 131 12.54 -28.91 -3.13
N GLY A 132 12.07 -29.95 -3.82
CA GLY A 132 11.61 -31.21 -3.24
C GLY A 132 10.16 -31.20 -2.73
N VAL A 133 9.26 -30.54 -3.46
CA VAL A 133 7.83 -30.36 -3.11
C VAL A 133 6.87 -30.97 -4.12
N PRO A 134 5.63 -31.29 -3.71
CA PRO A 134 4.59 -31.66 -4.68
C PRO A 134 4.23 -30.48 -5.57
N PHE A 135 3.84 -30.79 -6.81
CA PHE A 135 3.33 -29.80 -7.77
C PHE A 135 2.03 -29.14 -7.25
N PRO A 136 1.81 -27.83 -7.45
CA PRO A 136 0.57 -27.16 -7.06
C PRO A 136 -0.65 -27.74 -7.80
N LYS A 137 -1.82 -27.72 -7.16
CA LYS A 137 -3.05 -28.28 -7.74
C LYS A 137 -3.57 -27.44 -8.91
N HIS A 138 -3.62 -26.13 -8.71
CA HIS A 138 -4.02 -25.15 -9.71
C HIS A 138 -2.99 -24.03 -9.78
N VAL A 139 -2.85 -23.43 -10.96
CA VAL A 139 -1.97 -22.27 -11.21
C VAL A 139 -2.84 -21.15 -11.76
N TYR A 140 -2.79 -20.00 -11.10
CA TYR A 140 -3.57 -18.81 -11.41
C TYR A 140 -2.64 -17.65 -11.80
N LEU A 141 -3.06 -16.85 -12.77
CA LEU A 141 -2.41 -15.60 -13.14
C LEU A 141 -3.20 -14.42 -12.59
N THR A 142 -2.49 -13.36 -12.17
CA THR A 142 -3.09 -12.09 -11.70
C THR A 142 -2.31 -10.90 -12.23
N HIS A 143 -2.82 -9.68 -12.03
CA HIS A 143 -2.15 -8.48 -12.52
C HIS A 143 -1.00 -7.99 -11.62
N GLU A 144 -1.04 -8.30 -10.32
CA GLU A 144 -0.12 -7.82 -9.26
C GLU A 144 1.39 -8.04 -9.54
N VAL A 145 2.25 -7.27 -8.86
CA VAL A 145 3.71 -7.53 -8.79
C VAL A 145 4.03 -8.46 -7.61
N ASN A 146 3.36 -9.62 -7.59
CA ASN A 146 3.52 -10.59 -6.51
C ASN A 146 3.39 -12.04 -7.02
N ALA A 147 3.94 -12.99 -6.28
CA ALA A 147 3.65 -14.41 -6.41
C ALA A 147 3.30 -14.96 -5.04
N GLY A 148 2.44 -15.96 -4.99
CA GLY A 148 1.96 -16.45 -3.72
C GLY A 148 1.38 -17.83 -3.80
N VAL A 149 1.37 -18.49 -2.66
CA VAL A 149 0.80 -19.82 -2.49
C VAL A 149 -0.40 -19.72 -1.58
N PHE A 150 -1.52 -20.26 -2.02
CA PHE A 150 -2.76 -20.22 -1.25
C PHE A 150 -3.48 -21.56 -1.29
N PHE A 151 -4.52 -21.69 -0.48
CA PHE A 151 -5.36 -22.88 -0.41
C PHE A 151 -6.73 -22.48 0.15
N ASP A 152 -7.75 -23.23 -0.23
CA ASP A 152 -9.09 -23.03 0.32
C ASP A 152 -9.14 -23.50 1.78
N SER A 153 -9.57 -22.60 2.67
CA SER A 153 -9.65 -22.86 4.10
C SER A 153 -11.05 -23.30 4.52
N SER A 154 -11.15 -24.47 5.15
CA SER A 154 -12.37 -25.00 5.79
C SER A 154 -12.04 -25.42 7.22
N PHE A 155 -13.01 -25.53 8.13
CA PHE A 155 -12.75 -26.11 9.45
C PHE A 155 -12.05 -27.48 9.36
N TRP A 156 -12.47 -28.35 8.43
CA TRP A 156 -11.88 -29.68 8.23
C TRP A 156 -10.44 -29.64 7.69
N SER A 157 -10.02 -28.50 7.18
CA SER A 157 -8.70 -28.27 6.61
C SER A 157 -7.59 -28.25 7.69
N MET A 158 -7.95 -28.30 8.97
CA MET A 158 -7.02 -28.52 10.08
C MET A 158 -6.67 -30.00 10.33
N PHE A 159 -7.48 -30.94 9.84
CA PHE A 159 -7.31 -32.38 10.05
C PHE A 159 -6.89 -33.14 8.78
N LEU A 160 -7.12 -32.56 7.60
CA LEU A 160 -6.83 -33.18 6.31
C LEU A 160 -5.77 -32.38 5.54
N PRO A 161 -4.86 -33.05 4.81
CA PRO A 161 -3.93 -32.36 3.90
C PRO A 161 -4.71 -31.60 2.82
N ILE A 162 -4.42 -30.31 2.67
CA ILE A 162 -5.07 -29.48 1.65
C ILE A 162 -4.11 -29.33 0.47
N PRO A 163 -4.56 -29.61 -0.76
CA PRO A 163 -3.79 -29.23 -1.94
C PRO A 163 -3.68 -27.71 -2.04
N LYS A 164 -2.51 -27.21 -2.43
CA LYS A 164 -2.25 -25.77 -2.54
C LYS A 164 -2.23 -25.34 -4.00
N ASN A 165 -2.60 -24.09 -4.20
CA ASN A 165 -2.62 -23.41 -5.48
C ASN A 165 -1.45 -22.42 -5.54
N LEU A 166 -1.01 -22.11 -6.74
CA LEU A 166 0.01 -21.09 -7.02
C LEU A 166 -0.67 -19.91 -7.73
N LYS A 167 -0.37 -18.70 -7.28
CA LYS A 167 -0.73 -17.44 -7.93
C LYS A 167 0.55 -16.77 -8.44
N ILE A 168 0.57 -16.39 -9.71
CA ILE A 168 1.69 -15.70 -10.36
C ILE A 168 1.17 -14.37 -10.91
N GLY A 169 1.68 -13.27 -10.38
CA GLY A 169 1.41 -11.94 -10.90
C GLY A 169 2.16 -11.67 -12.18
N LEU A 170 1.48 -11.15 -13.20
CA LEU A 170 2.08 -10.78 -14.48
C LEU A 170 2.89 -9.48 -14.36
N GLY A 171 2.57 -8.60 -13.41
CA GLY A 171 3.43 -7.46 -13.08
C GLY A 171 4.79 -7.90 -12.54
N LEU A 172 4.82 -9.00 -11.79
CA LEU A 172 6.05 -9.64 -11.30
C LEU A 172 6.85 -10.22 -12.46
N VAL A 173 6.20 -11.01 -13.33
CA VAL A 173 6.84 -11.59 -14.53
C VAL A 173 7.43 -10.48 -15.40
N ASN A 174 6.73 -9.36 -15.54
CA ASN A 174 7.20 -8.22 -16.31
C ASN A 174 8.37 -7.47 -15.67
N SER A 175 8.64 -7.72 -14.39
CA SER A 175 9.70 -7.05 -13.64
C SER A 175 10.94 -7.92 -13.46
N LEU A 176 10.96 -9.19 -13.86
CA LEU A 176 12.03 -10.12 -13.54
C LEU A 176 12.64 -10.81 -14.78
N ASN A 177 13.91 -11.20 -14.66
CA ASN A 177 14.52 -12.17 -15.58
C ASN A 177 14.23 -13.62 -15.12
N GLN A 178 14.59 -14.61 -15.94
CA GLN A 178 14.29 -16.03 -15.65
C GLN A 178 14.93 -16.53 -14.34
N SER A 179 16.12 -16.05 -13.98
CA SER A 179 16.83 -16.48 -12.76
C SER A 179 16.20 -15.94 -11.49
N GLU A 180 15.80 -14.68 -11.51
CA GLU A 180 15.05 -14.04 -10.44
C GLU A 180 13.64 -14.62 -10.32
N PHE A 181 12.97 -14.88 -11.44
CA PHE A 181 11.67 -15.55 -11.44
C PHE A 181 11.75 -16.96 -10.84
N LYS A 182 12.81 -17.72 -11.17
CA LYS A 182 13.12 -18.99 -10.51
C LYS A 182 13.30 -18.80 -9.00
N ALA A 183 14.01 -17.75 -8.57
CA ALA A 183 14.29 -17.47 -7.17
C ALA A 183 13.01 -17.18 -6.38
N VAL A 184 12.10 -16.38 -6.94
CA VAL A 184 10.79 -16.09 -6.34
C VAL A 184 9.96 -17.37 -6.24
N LEU A 185 9.83 -18.15 -7.32
CA LEU A 185 9.10 -19.42 -7.26
C LEU A 185 9.73 -20.41 -6.25
N ALA A 186 11.06 -20.47 -6.17
CA ALA A 186 11.75 -21.31 -5.21
C ALA A 186 11.50 -20.86 -3.76
N HIS A 187 11.38 -19.55 -3.51
CA HIS A 187 10.97 -19.00 -2.22
C HIS A 187 9.53 -19.41 -1.88
N GLU A 188 8.59 -19.18 -2.81
CA GLU A 188 7.19 -19.56 -2.66
C GLU A 188 7.01 -21.07 -2.42
N PHE A 189 7.81 -21.90 -3.10
CA PHE A 189 7.86 -23.34 -2.86
C PHE A 189 8.67 -23.72 -1.61
N GLY A 190 9.56 -22.87 -1.13
CA GLY A 190 10.26 -23.00 0.14
C GLY A 190 9.28 -23.05 1.31
N HIS A 191 8.27 -22.19 1.23
CA HIS A 191 6.85 -22.49 1.47
C HIS A 191 6.54 -23.97 1.74
N PHE A 192 6.23 -24.68 0.67
CA PHE A 192 5.78 -26.07 0.61
C PHE A 192 6.72 -27.13 1.21
N SER A 193 8.04 -26.92 1.16
CA SER A 193 9.07 -27.98 1.31
C SER A 193 9.16 -28.66 2.67
N GLN A 194 8.54 -28.10 3.69
CA GLN A 194 8.85 -28.48 5.05
C GLN A 194 7.83 -29.45 5.65
N ARG A 195 8.30 -30.47 6.39
CA ARG A 195 7.44 -31.19 7.37
C ARG A 195 6.83 -30.22 8.40
N SER A 196 7.48 -29.08 8.67
CA SER A 196 6.94 -27.95 9.44
C SER A 196 5.88 -27.13 8.71
N MET A 197 5.61 -27.34 7.41
CA MET A 197 4.57 -26.58 6.73
C MET A 197 3.17 -27.20 6.85
N LYS A 198 3.06 -28.51 7.12
CA LYS A 198 1.81 -29.05 7.70
C LYS A 198 1.44 -28.28 8.96
N PHE A 199 2.46 -27.93 9.75
CA PHE A 199 2.30 -27.12 10.95
C PHE A 199 1.99 -25.65 10.61
N GLY A 200 2.69 -25.01 9.66
CA GLY A 200 2.40 -23.64 9.22
C GLY A 200 0.97 -23.42 8.70
N SER A 201 0.52 -24.23 7.73
CA SER A 201 -0.86 -24.15 7.21
C SER A 201 -1.90 -24.50 8.28
N TYR A 202 -1.60 -25.44 9.18
CA TYR A 202 -2.44 -25.76 10.34
C TYR A 202 -2.58 -24.55 11.28
N VAL A 203 -1.46 -23.92 11.62
CA VAL A 203 -1.41 -22.74 12.49
C VAL A 203 -2.19 -21.58 11.89
N TYR A 204 -2.02 -21.32 10.59
CA TYR A 204 -2.75 -20.28 9.87
C TYR A 204 -4.27 -20.54 9.92
N ASN A 205 -4.70 -21.76 9.59
CA ASN A 205 -6.11 -22.16 9.63
C ASN A 205 -6.70 -22.07 11.04
N LEU A 206 -5.95 -22.52 12.05
CA LEU A 206 -6.36 -22.42 13.44
C LEU A 206 -6.54 -20.96 13.85
N ASN A 207 -5.60 -20.08 13.49
CA ASN A 207 -5.70 -18.65 13.76
C ASN A 207 -6.96 -18.05 13.11
N LYS A 208 -7.22 -18.35 11.83
CA LYS A 208 -8.43 -17.92 11.10
C LYS A 208 -9.73 -18.43 11.74
N VAL A 209 -9.77 -19.69 12.16
CA VAL A 209 -10.93 -20.28 12.85
C VAL A 209 -11.19 -19.57 14.19
N ILE A 210 -10.15 -19.28 14.97
CA ILE A 210 -10.28 -18.58 16.24
C ILE A 210 -10.75 -17.14 16.01
N HIS A 211 -10.22 -16.47 14.99
CA HIS A 211 -10.68 -15.15 14.58
C HIS A 211 -12.18 -15.16 14.24
N ASN A 212 -12.62 -16.08 13.39
CA ASN A 212 -14.04 -16.19 13.03
C ASN A 212 -14.92 -16.49 14.26
N LEU A 213 -14.47 -17.35 15.17
CA LEU A 213 -15.18 -17.62 16.42
C LEU A 213 -15.36 -16.35 17.27
N LEU A 214 -14.35 -15.47 17.30
CA LEU A 214 -14.36 -14.24 18.09
C LEU A 214 -15.19 -13.12 17.45
N TYR A 215 -15.10 -12.95 16.14
CA TYR A 215 -15.56 -11.74 15.44
C TYR A 215 -16.72 -11.98 14.48
N ASP A 216 -16.89 -13.18 13.92
CA ASP A 216 -18.01 -13.50 13.01
C ASP A 216 -19.26 -13.92 13.81
N ASN A 217 -19.99 -12.93 14.30
CA ASN A 217 -21.15 -13.11 15.18
C ASN A 217 -22.49 -12.75 14.55
N ALA A 218 -22.53 -12.26 13.31
CA ALA A 218 -23.74 -11.70 12.70
C ALA A 218 -24.93 -12.68 12.70
N GLY A 219 -24.72 -13.94 12.28
CA GLY A 219 -25.78 -14.95 12.29
C GLY A 219 -26.27 -15.33 13.71
N TYR A 220 -25.37 -15.29 14.69
CA TYR A 220 -25.72 -15.56 16.09
C TYR A 220 -26.52 -14.38 16.69
N GLU A 221 -26.07 -13.15 16.44
CA GLU A 221 -26.74 -11.92 16.89
C GLU A 221 -28.12 -11.79 16.26
N ALA A 222 -28.27 -12.11 14.97
CA ALA A 222 -29.58 -12.17 14.32
C ALA A 222 -30.51 -13.19 15.00
N THR A 223 -30.02 -14.41 15.25
CA THR A 223 -30.79 -15.47 15.95
C THR A 223 -31.23 -15.03 17.34
N LEU A 224 -30.32 -14.40 18.11
CA LEU A 224 -30.61 -13.88 19.44
C LEU A 224 -31.58 -12.68 19.39
N GLY A 225 -31.49 -11.85 18.34
CA GLY A 225 -32.40 -10.74 18.07
C GLY A 225 -33.83 -11.23 17.84
N TYR A 226 -34.03 -12.17 16.91
CA TYR A 226 -35.33 -12.80 16.66
C TYR A 226 -35.91 -13.41 17.95
N TRP A 227 -35.08 -14.09 18.73
CA TRP A 227 -35.48 -14.67 20.01
C TRP A 227 -35.92 -13.61 21.04
N SER A 228 -35.14 -12.54 21.20
CA SER A 228 -35.43 -11.46 22.16
C SER A 228 -36.70 -10.66 21.84
N ASN A 229 -37.08 -10.60 20.57
CA ASN A 229 -38.25 -9.88 20.10
C ASN A 229 -39.55 -10.68 20.24
N ALA A 230 -39.47 -11.99 20.48
CA ALA A 230 -40.66 -12.85 20.57
C ALA A 230 -41.49 -12.61 21.85
N ALA A 231 -40.85 -12.26 22.98
CA ALA A 231 -41.54 -11.91 24.23
C ALA A 231 -40.58 -11.25 25.23
N SER A 232 -41.12 -10.44 26.16
CA SER A 232 -40.32 -9.76 27.20
C SER A 232 -39.46 -10.71 28.06
N ILE A 233 -39.92 -11.94 28.26
CA ILE A 233 -39.21 -12.96 29.06
C ILE A 233 -37.95 -13.50 28.37
N PHE A 234 -37.96 -13.49 27.02
CA PHE A 234 -36.81 -13.88 26.21
C PHE A 234 -35.74 -12.79 26.17
N ARG A 235 -36.09 -11.52 26.45
CA ARG A 235 -35.11 -10.42 26.58
C ARG A 235 -34.18 -10.62 27.78
N PHE A 236 -34.71 -11.10 28.91
CA PHE A 236 -33.91 -11.35 30.10
C PHE A 236 -32.89 -12.48 29.90
N THR A 237 -33.30 -13.59 29.28
CA THR A 237 -32.38 -14.69 28.95
C THR A 237 -31.37 -14.30 27.87
N ALA A 238 -31.78 -13.49 26.89
CA ALA A 238 -30.86 -12.91 25.91
C ALA A 238 -29.80 -12.01 26.56
N PHE A 239 -30.17 -11.18 27.55
CA PHE A 239 -29.24 -10.36 28.31
C PHE A 239 -28.17 -11.21 29.02
N ILE A 240 -28.58 -12.29 29.70
CA ILE A 240 -27.65 -13.24 30.33
C ILE A 240 -26.69 -13.83 29.29
N ASN A 241 -27.21 -14.28 28.14
CA ASN A 241 -26.39 -14.86 27.08
C ASN A 241 -25.36 -13.88 26.52
N ILE A 242 -25.74 -12.62 26.30
CA ILE A 242 -24.81 -11.58 25.84
C ILE A 242 -23.65 -11.41 26.84
N HIS A 243 -23.94 -11.37 28.15
CA HIS A 243 -22.91 -11.19 29.16
C HIS A 243 -21.99 -12.41 29.30
N VAL A 244 -22.54 -13.62 29.29
CA VAL A 244 -21.75 -14.86 29.30
C VAL A 244 -20.85 -14.93 28.07
N ILE A 245 -21.40 -14.65 26.88
CA ILE A 245 -20.65 -14.67 25.62
C ILE A 245 -19.56 -13.60 25.61
N LYS A 246 -19.82 -12.39 26.08
CA LYS A 246 -18.78 -11.35 26.23
C LYS A 246 -17.65 -11.82 27.15
N GLY A 247 -17.97 -12.54 28.23
CA GLY A 247 -16.97 -13.15 29.12
C GLY A 247 -16.13 -14.22 28.41
N ILE A 248 -16.77 -15.15 27.69
CA ILE A 248 -16.10 -16.18 26.88
C ILE A 248 -15.18 -15.51 25.84
N GLN A 249 -15.70 -14.54 25.09
CA GLN A 249 -14.95 -13.79 24.09
C GLN A 249 -13.77 -13.03 24.69
N TYR A 250 -13.94 -12.43 25.87
CA TYR A 250 -12.85 -11.74 26.56
C TYR A 250 -11.69 -12.71 26.86
N ILE A 251 -11.99 -13.88 27.43
CA ILE A 251 -10.98 -14.91 27.74
C ILE A 251 -10.31 -15.41 26.47
N LEU A 252 -11.09 -15.74 25.43
CA LEU A 252 -10.56 -16.22 24.16
C LEU A 252 -9.73 -15.16 23.43
N ARG A 253 -10.06 -13.87 23.53
CA ARG A 253 -9.25 -12.77 23.00
C ARG A 253 -7.87 -12.71 23.66
N GLN A 254 -7.77 -12.91 24.98
CA GLN A 254 -6.47 -12.93 25.66
C GLN A 254 -5.58 -14.06 25.15
N VAL A 255 -6.14 -15.26 24.96
CA VAL A 255 -5.39 -16.39 24.42
C VAL A 255 -5.06 -16.17 22.94
N TYR A 256 -5.98 -15.61 22.16
CA TYR A 256 -5.77 -15.27 20.75
C TYR A 256 -4.59 -14.30 20.57
N VAL A 257 -4.45 -13.28 21.42
CA VAL A 257 -3.29 -12.37 21.40
C VAL A 257 -1.97 -13.12 21.55
N LEU A 258 -1.92 -14.12 22.45
CA LEU A 258 -0.72 -14.96 22.64
C LEU A 258 -0.44 -15.84 21.42
N ILE A 259 -1.47 -16.51 20.88
CA ILE A 259 -1.37 -17.32 19.66
C ILE A 259 -0.87 -16.47 18.50
N ASN A 260 -1.48 -15.30 18.28
CA ASN A 260 -1.15 -14.45 17.16
C ASN A 260 0.30 -13.99 17.26
N LYS A 261 0.77 -13.59 18.45
CA LYS A 261 2.18 -13.22 18.67
C LYS A 261 3.15 -14.36 18.33
N SER A 262 2.86 -15.58 18.79
CA SER A 262 3.67 -16.77 18.47
C SER A 262 3.61 -17.14 16.98
N HIS A 263 2.46 -16.95 16.34
CA HIS A 263 2.28 -17.15 14.91
C HIS A 263 3.14 -16.17 14.11
N MET A 264 3.12 -14.87 14.46
CA MET A 264 3.91 -13.85 13.77
C MET A 264 5.41 -14.13 13.88
N SER A 265 5.90 -14.51 15.07
CA SER A 265 7.33 -14.79 15.27
C SER A 265 7.77 -16.05 14.52
N LEU A 266 6.90 -17.06 14.43
CA LEU A 266 7.13 -18.23 13.60
C LEU A 266 7.11 -17.87 12.11
N SER A 267 6.16 -17.03 11.66
CA SER A 267 6.04 -16.56 10.28
C SER A 267 7.34 -15.92 9.79
N ARG A 268 7.92 -15.00 10.57
CA ARG A 268 9.20 -14.37 10.20
C ARG A 268 10.35 -15.37 10.04
N GLU A 269 10.40 -16.42 10.85
CA GLU A 269 11.41 -17.47 10.70
C GLU A 269 11.13 -18.41 9.51
N MET A 270 9.85 -18.59 9.13
CA MET A 270 9.49 -19.32 7.91
C MET A 270 9.97 -18.58 6.65
N GLU A 271 9.95 -17.24 6.65
CA GLU A 271 10.46 -16.40 5.56
C GLU A 271 11.97 -16.58 5.35
N PHE A 272 12.78 -16.46 6.42
CA PHE A 272 14.21 -16.72 6.33
C PHE A 272 14.52 -18.15 5.87
N GLN A 273 13.70 -19.12 6.29
CA GLN A 273 13.89 -20.49 5.82
C GLN A 273 13.53 -20.65 4.34
N ALA A 274 12.47 -19.99 3.86
CA ALA A 274 12.12 -19.95 2.44
C ALA A 274 13.22 -19.26 1.62
N ASP A 275 13.80 -18.17 2.13
CA ASP A 275 14.99 -17.52 1.54
C ASP A 275 16.19 -18.45 1.47
N ALA A 276 16.45 -19.25 2.52
CA ALA A 276 17.54 -20.22 2.51
C ALA A 276 17.33 -21.32 1.45
N ILE A 277 16.08 -21.74 1.23
CA ILE A 277 15.73 -22.72 0.20
C ILE A 277 15.86 -22.11 -1.19
N ALA A 278 15.38 -20.89 -1.39
CA ALA A 278 15.56 -20.16 -2.64
C ALA A 278 17.05 -20.01 -2.97
N ALA A 279 17.87 -19.53 -2.01
CA ALA A 279 19.31 -19.41 -2.18
C ALA A 279 20.00 -20.73 -2.50
N TYR A 280 19.56 -21.84 -1.89
CA TYR A 280 20.08 -23.18 -2.20
C TYR A 280 19.75 -23.63 -3.64
N VAL A 281 18.59 -23.22 -4.19
CA VAL A 281 18.12 -23.62 -5.53
C VAL A 281 18.58 -22.67 -6.64
N THR A 282 18.76 -21.37 -6.34
CA THR A 282 19.00 -20.34 -7.35
C THR A 282 20.23 -19.47 -7.10
N GLY A 283 20.80 -19.53 -5.91
CA GLY A 283 21.84 -18.61 -5.45
C GLY A 283 21.25 -17.39 -4.71
N SER A 284 21.94 -17.00 -3.64
CA SER A 284 21.73 -15.77 -2.85
C SER A 284 21.69 -14.53 -3.75
N ASN A 285 22.60 -14.42 -4.71
CA ASN A 285 22.63 -13.30 -5.65
C ASN A 285 21.31 -13.13 -6.42
N GLN A 286 20.72 -14.21 -6.92
CA GLN A 286 19.45 -14.15 -7.64
C GLN A 286 18.28 -13.79 -6.73
N SER A 287 18.25 -14.32 -5.50
CA SER A 287 17.23 -13.95 -4.51
C SER A 287 17.34 -12.46 -4.12
N ILE A 288 18.55 -11.94 -3.88
CA ILE A 288 18.78 -10.53 -3.55
C ILE A 288 18.37 -9.62 -4.71
N ASN A 289 18.80 -9.94 -5.94
CA ASN A 289 18.43 -9.16 -7.12
C ASN A 289 16.91 -9.16 -7.32
N SER A 290 16.24 -10.29 -7.12
CA SER A 290 14.78 -10.37 -7.23
C SER A 290 14.08 -9.48 -6.20
N LEU A 291 14.52 -9.46 -4.93
CA LEU A 291 13.95 -8.58 -3.90
C LEU A 291 14.01 -7.11 -4.31
N ARG A 292 15.20 -6.65 -4.75
CA ARG A 292 15.39 -5.25 -5.16
C ARG A 292 14.58 -4.90 -6.41
N ARG A 293 14.50 -5.81 -7.36
CA ARG A 293 13.81 -5.56 -8.63
C ARG A 293 12.28 -5.62 -8.48
N ILE A 294 11.76 -6.42 -7.55
CA ILE A 294 10.34 -6.41 -7.19
C ILE A 294 9.93 -5.05 -6.63
N GLU A 295 10.74 -4.45 -5.76
CA GLU A 295 10.45 -3.12 -5.20
C GLU A 295 10.34 -2.05 -6.30
N VAL A 296 11.31 -1.99 -7.22
CA VAL A 296 11.27 -1.08 -8.37
C VAL A 296 10.11 -1.42 -9.31
N GLY A 297 9.89 -2.70 -9.57
CA GLY A 297 8.77 -3.22 -10.35
C GLY A 297 7.42 -2.73 -9.83
N GLN A 298 7.21 -2.82 -8.51
CA GLN A 298 6.01 -2.36 -7.81
C GLN A 298 5.84 -0.86 -7.91
N ILE A 299 6.89 -0.07 -7.66
CA ILE A 299 6.85 1.40 -7.78
C ILE A 299 6.39 1.80 -9.19
N CYS A 300 7.07 1.29 -10.22
CA CYS A 300 6.72 1.60 -11.62
C CYS A 300 5.33 1.09 -12.03
N TYR A 301 4.88 -0.02 -11.43
CA TYR A 301 3.56 -0.58 -11.67
C TYR A 301 2.47 0.31 -11.08
N ASP A 302 2.65 0.77 -9.84
CA ASP A 302 1.73 1.67 -9.15
C ASP A 302 1.68 3.04 -9.83
N ASP A 303 2.83 3.58 -10.25
CA ASP A 303 2.90 4.83 -11.02
C ASP A 303 2.07 4.74 -12.31
N LEU A 304 2.16 3.60 -13.02
CA LEU A 304 1.39 3.39 -14.25
C LEU A 304 -0.10 3.14 -13.98
N LEU A 305 -0.44 2.42 -12.91
CA LEU A 305 -1.83 2.26 -12.49
C LEU A 305 -2.45 3.62 -12.16
N ASN A 306 -1.74 4.46 -11.41
CA ASN A 306 -2.21 5.81 -11.06
C ASN A 306 -2.40 6.66 -12.31
N TYR A 307 -1.43 6.64 -13.24
CA TYR A 307 -1.55 7.29 -14.54
C TYR A 307 -2.84 6.89 -15.26
N TRP A 308 -3.09 5.58 -15.41
CA TRP A 308 -4.30 5.13 -16.10
C TRP A 308 -5.57 5.42 -15.32
N ASN A 309 -5.52 5.40 -13.98
CA ASN A 309 -6.66 5.77 -13.15
C ASN A 309 -7.09 7.22 -13.38
N GLU A 310 -6.14 8.14 -13.56
CA GLU A 310 -6.41 9.54 -13.89
C GLU A 310 -7.04 9.69 -15.29
N LYS A 311 -6.69 8.83 -16.25
CA LYS A 311 -7.21 8.86 -17.62
C LYS A 311 -8.56 8.15 -17.81
N ILE A 312 -9.07 7.44 -16.78
CA ILE A 312 -10.41 6.82 -16.82
C ILE A 312 -11.49 7.87 -17.12
N ALA A 313 -11.39 9.06 -16.51
CA ALA A 313 -12.36 10.14 -16.72
C ALA A 313 -12.40 10.62 -18.18
N ALA A 314 -11.25 10.59 -18.86
CA ALA A 314 -11.12 10.89 -20.29
C ALA A 314 -11.51 9.70 -21.19
N ARG A 315 -11.98 8.58 -20.61
CA ARG A 315 -12.31 7.33 -21.31
C ARG A 315 -11.14 6.78 -22.11
N GLN A 316 -9.92 6.89 -21.60
CA GLN A 316 -8.74 6.30 -22.23
C GLN A 316 -8.24 5.12 -21.39
N ARG A 317 -7.72 4.09 -22.06
CA ARG A 317 -7.11 2.94 -21.40
C ARG A 317 -5.95 2.34 -22.18
N ALA A 318 -5.12 1.57 -21.50
CA ALA A 318 -4.02 0.85 -22.14
C ALA A 318 -4.54 -0.25 -23.09
N GLU A 319 -3.92 -0.38 -24.27
CA GLU A 319 -4.02 -1.57 -25.10
C GLU A 319 -3.34 -2.77 -24.43
N ASN A 320 -2.12 -2.54 -23.95
CA ASN A 320 -1.31 -3.51 -23.22
C ASN A 320 -0.58 -2.79 -22.08
N PHE A 321 -1.05 -3.01 -20.86
CA PHE A 321 -0.49 -2.40 -19.67
C PHE A 321 0.98 -2.81 -19.45
N TYR A 322 1.36 -4.02 -19.85
CA TYR A 322 2.67 -4.60 -19.54
C TYR A 322 3.80 -4.05 -20.42
N THR A 323 3.53 -3.78 -21.69
CA THR A 323 4.49 -3.10 -22.58
C THR A 323 4.71 -1.66 -22.14
N GLN A 324 3.66 -0.98 -21.69
CA GLN A 324 3.76 0.36 -21.11
C GLN A 324 4.47 0.35 -19.74
N HIS A 325 4.22 -0.66 -18.89
CA HIS A 325 4.95 -0.83 -17.62
C HIS A 325 6.44 -1.07 -17.85
N ARG A 326 6.79 -1.81 -18.91
CA ARG A 326 8.19 -1.99 -19.33
C ARG A 326 8.85 -0.68 -19.75
N GLU A 327 8.11 0.20 -20.41
CA GLU A 327 8.58 1.54 -20.74
C GLU A 327 8.78 2.40 -19.49
N VAL A 328 7.87 2.36 -18.51
CA VAL A 328 8.03 3.07 -17.23
C VAL A 328 9.30 2.56 -16.49
N LEU A 329 9.53 1.25 -16.45
CA LEU A 329 10.77 0.66 -15.90
C LEU A 329 12.02 1.15 -16.64
N ARG A 330 11.97 1.25 -17.97
CA ARG A 330 13.08 1.76 -18.80
C ARG A 330 13.36 3.24 -18.49
N ARG A 331 12.32 4.06 -18.34
CA ARG A 331 12.44 5.47 -17.95
C ARG A 331 13.00 5.63 -16.56
N PHE A 332 12.52 4.82 -15.62
CA PHE A 332 13.08 4.76 -14.27
C PHE A 332 14.59 4.48 -14.33
N ALA A 333 15.02 3.48 -15.12
CA ALA A 333 16.44 3.18 -15.30
C ALA A 333 17.22 4.38 -15.86
N LEU A 334 16.69 5.07 -16.88
CA LEU A 334 17.33 6.24 -17.48
C LEU A 334 17.44 7.42 -16.51
N ASN A 335 16.36 7.76 -15.81
CA ASN A 335 16.31 8.88 -14.88
C ASN A 335 17.30 8.69 -13.72
N HIS A 336 17.46 7.44 -13.28
CA HIS A 336 18.40 7.07 -12.23
C HIS A 336 19.79 6.65 -12.74
N ARG A 337 20.06 6.75 -14.05
CA ARG A 337 21.32 6.34 -14.71
C ARG A 337 21.74 4.90 -14.37
N LEU A 338 20.77 4.02 -14.27
CA LEU A 338 20.96 2.61 -13.96
C LEU A 338 21.33 1.84 -15.23
N PRO A 339 22.29 0.90 -15.15
CA PRO A 339 22.49 -0.06 -16.22
C PRO A 339 21.30 -1.01 -16.30
N THR A 340 21.07 -1.57 -17.49
CA THR A 340 20.05 -2.60 -17.72
C THR A 340 20.71 -3.94 -18.01
N ASP A 341 20.06 -5.03 -17.59
CA ASP A 341 20.48 -6.39 -17.96
C ASP A 341 20.10 -6.74 -19.41
N ALA A 342 20.40 -7.97 -19.86
CA ALA A 342 20.07 -8.42 -21.21
C ALA A 342 18.56 -8.43 -21.52
N ALA A 343 17.69 -8.48 -20.50
CA ALA A 343 16.24 -8.36 -20.66
C ALA A 343 15.79 -6.88 -20.73
N GLY A 344 16.70 -5.91 -20.56
CA GLY A 344 16.36 -4.49 -20.50
C GLY A 344 15.76 -4.07 -19.15
N LEU A 345 15.97 -4.86 -18.09
CA LEU A 345 15.51 -4.56 -16.74
C LEU A 345 16.60 -3.83 -15.94
N PRO A 346 16.25 -2.87 -15.06
CA PRO A 346 17.24 -2.15 -14.28
C PRO A 346 18.02 -3.07 -13.33
N VAL A 347 19.33 -2.84 -13.24
CA VAL A 347 20.22 -3.52 -12.29
C VAL A 347 20.35 -2.66 -11.04
N ILE A 348 19.80 -3.11 -9.92
CA ILE A 348 19.69 -2.33 -8.68
C ILE A 348 20.82 -2.69 -7.71
N ASP A 349 21.70 -1.73 -7.41
CA ASP A 349 22.76 -1.91 -6.42
C ASP A 349 22.31 -1.50 -4.99
N ARG A 350 22.97 -2.06 -3.99
CA ARG A 350 22.73 -1.87 -2.55
C ARG A 350 22.83 -0.41 -2.10
N HIS A 351 23.64 0.38 -2.81
CA HIS A 351 23.96 1.76 -2.45
C HIS A 351 22.97 2.79 -2.99
N MET A 352 21.89 2.36 -3.65
CA MET A 352 20.78 3.24 -4.03
C MET A 352 19.98 3.68 -2.79
N ALA A 353 20.55 4.60 -2.01
CA ALA A 353 19.83 5.40 -1.01
C ALA A 353 18.71 6.26 -1.62
N VAL A 354 18.57 6.26 -2.95
CA VAL A 354 17.65 7.07 -3.74
C VAL A 354 16.23 6.48 -3.80
N LEU A 355 16.08 5.18 -3.50
CA LEU A 355 14.78 4.50 -3.60
C LEU A 355 13.98 4.48 -2.28
N ASN A 356 14.68 4.54 -1.14
CA ASN A 356 14.04 4.62 0.17
C ASN A 356 14.12 6.07 0.68
N ASN A 357 13.12 6.87 0.35
CA ASN A 357 12.93 8.17 1.00
C ASN A 357 12.65 7.99 2.51
N THR A 358 12.20 6.82 2.93
CA THR A 358 11.97 6.51 4.34
C THR A 358 13.07 5.63 4.91
N GLN A 359 13.62 6.05 6.06
CA GLN A 359 14.55 5.25 6.86
C GLN A 359 13.87 4.64 8.09
N VAL A 360 12.60 4.98 8.30
CA VAL A 360 11.73 4.44 9.34
C VAL A 360 10.80 3.38 8.76
N SER A 361 10.94 2.16 9.25
CA SER A 361 9.90 1.14 9.08
C SER A 361 9.11 1.03 10.37
N VAL A 362 7.85 1.46 10.33
CA VAL A 362 6.91 1.19 11.42
C VAL A 362 6.45 -0.24 11.28
N ASN A 363 7.31 -1.14 11.74
CA ASN A 363 7.01 -2.54 11.80
C ASN A 363 5.84 -2.74 12.75
N ASN A 364 4.70 -3.14 12.20
CA ASN A 364 3.66 -3.70 13.01
C ASN A 364 4.28 -4.87 13.82
N GLN A 365 4.10 -4.94 15.14
CA GLN A 365 4.46 -6.16 15.89
C GLN A 365 3.68 -7.37 15.37
N TRP A 366 2.62 -7.08 14.61
CA TRP A 366 1.78 -7.97 13.84
C TRP A 366 2.22 -8.14 12.36
N ALA A 367 3.39 -7.65 11.93
CA ALA A 367 3.94 -7.91 10.60
C ALA A 367 4.46 -9.35 10.50
N SER A 368 3.95 -10.10 9.53
CA SER A 368 4.29 -11.52 9.26
C SER A 368 5.58 -11.71 8.51
N HIS A 369 6.05 -10.68 7.82
CA HIS A 369 7.24 -10.72 6.97
C HIS A 369 8.37 -9.86 7.58
N PRO A 370 9.62 -10.33 7.53
CA PRO A 370 10.80 -9.51 7.80
C PRO A 370 10.99 -8.46 6.70
N THR A 371 11.76 -7.42 6.99
CA THR A 371 12.06 -6.36 6.00
C THR A 371 12.97 -6.89 4.88
N SER A 372 12.92 -6.29 3.69
CA SER A 372 13.81 -6.63 2.58
C SER A 372 15.29 -6.53 2.98
N ASN A 373 15.66 -5.54 3.79
CA ASN A 373 17.01 -5.38 4.33
C ASN A 373 17.44 -6.54 5.25
N GLU A 374 16.55 -7.00 6.13
CA GLU A 374 16.82 -8.17 6.98
C GLU A 374 17.01 -9.44 6.13
N ARG A 375 16.19 -9.61 5.10
CA ARG A 375 16.27 -10.75 4.16
C ARG A 375 17.53 -10.70 3.31
N GLU A 376 17.87 -9.55 2.74
CA GLU A 376 19.11 -9.36 1.98
C GLU A 376 20.34 -9.63 2.84
N HIS A 377 20.37 -9.12 4.08
CA HIS A 377 21.47 -9.41 5.00
C HIS A 377 21.57 -10.91 5.30
N TYR A 378 20.44 -11.58 5.52
CA TYR A 378 20.40 -13.02 5.72
C TYR A 378 20.91 -13.81 4.51
N LEU A 379 20.46 -13.47 3.30
CA LEU A 379 20.89 -14.07 2.02
C LEU A 379 22.37 -13.82 1.73
N THR A 380 22.87 -12.62 2.04
CA THR A 380 24.29 -12.27 1.90
C THR A 380 25.16 -13.15 2.80
N ASN A 381 24.69 -13.44 4.03
CA ASN A 381 25.40 -14.34 4.95
C ASN A 381 25.39 -15.81 4.50
N ILE A 382 24.42 -16.22 3.68
CA ILE A 382 24.43 -17.55 3.04
C ILE A 382 25.54 -17.62 1.98
N GLY A 383 25.71 -16.55 1.18
CA GLY A 383 26.87 -16.35 0.31
C GLY A 383 27.03 -17.40 -0.81
N VAL A 384 25.93 -17.93 -1.35
CA VAL A 384 25.95 -18.92 -2.44
C VAL A 384 25.58 -18.24 -3.75
N ASP A 385 26.50 -18.16 -4.72
CA ASP A 385 26.23 -17.48 -5.99
C ASP A 385 26.04 -18.44 -7.16
N THR A 386 25.21 -18.05 -8.12
CA THR A 386 24.94 -18.81 -9.35
C THR A 386 24.91 -17.88 -10.57
N PRO A 387 25.44 -18.31 -11.73
CA PRO A 387 25.33 -17.54 -12.98
C PRO A 387 23.88 -17.18 -13.31
N SER A 388 23.67 -15.95 -13.80
CA SER A 388 22.35 -15.49 -14.22
C SER A 388 22.04 -15.89 -15.67
N VAL A 389 20.84 -16.39 -15.89
CA VAL A 389 20.13 -16.36 -17.18
C VAL A 389 19.28 -15.09 -17.20
N GLU A 390 19.78 -14.07 -17.89
CA GLU A 390 19.20 -12.72 -17.97
C GLU A 390 18.16 -12.55 -19.10
N LEU A 391 17.55 -13.64 -19.54
CA LEU A 391 16.42 -13.59 -20.47
C LEU A 391 15.16 -13.15 -19.73
N ALA A 392 14.21 -12.52 -20.43
CA ALA A 392 12.97 -12.08 -19.82
C ALA A 392 12.16 -13.28 -19.29
N ALA A 393 11.54 -13.15 -18.11
CA ALA A 393 10.68 -14.21 -17.57
C ALA A 393 9.49 -14.51 -18.50
N TRP A 394 9.06 -13.54 -19.31
CA TRP A 394 8.03 -13.72 -20.35
C TRP A 394 8.36 -14.80 -21.39
N GLU A 395 9.63 -15.11 -21.64
CA GLU A 395 9.99 -16.17 -22.58
C GLU A 395 9.54 -17.57 -22.11
N ILE A 396 9.25 -17.73 -20.82
CA ILE A 396 8.71 -18.96 -20.23
C ILE A 396 7.21 -19.14 -20.58
N PHE A 397 6.54 -18.07 -21.01
CA PHE A 397 5.10 -18.06 -21.26
C PHE A 397 4.79 -18.21 -22.76
N THR A 398 3.89 -19.11 -23.08
CA THR A 398 3.38 -19.29 -24.45
C THR A 398 2.42 -18.15 -24.78
N ASN A 399 2.63 -17.47 -25.92
CA ASN A 399 1.78 -16.36 -26.37
C ASN A 399 1.60 -15.25 -25.30
N ALA A 400 2.74 -14.79 -24.76
CA ALA A 400 2.80 -13.80 -23.69
C ALA A 400 1.97 -12.53 -23.97
N GLU A 401 2.02 -12.00 -25.20
CA GLU A 401 1.27 -10.78 -25.57
C GLU A 401 -0.26 -10.96 -25.40
N ALA A 402 -0.81 -12.11 -25.80
CA ALA A 402 -2.24 -12.36 -25.63
C ALA A 402 -2.64 -12.42 -24.15
N LEU A 403 -1.81 -13.06 -23.30
CA LEU A 403 -2.03 -13.07 -21.86
C LEU A 403 -1.95 -11.67 -21.25
N GLN A 404 -1.00 -10.85 -21.70
CA GLN A 404 -0.85 -9.46 -21.27
C GLN A 404 -2.10 -8.64 -21.62
N LYS A 405 -2.60 -8.73 -22.85
CA LYS A 405 -3.83 -8.00 -23.26
C LYS A 405 -5.08 -8.51 -22.54
N GLN A 406 -5.18 -9.82 -22.32
CA GLN A 406 -6.27 -10.41 -21.53
C GLN A 406 -6.27 -9.88 -20.10
N MET A 407 -5.13 -9.89 -19.43
CA MET A 407 -4.99 -9.37 -18.07
C MET A 407 -5.14 -7.85 -18.01
N THR A 408 -4.69 -7.13 -19.04
CA THR A 408 -4.94 -5.68 -19.16
C THR A 408 -6.44 -5.41 -19.18
N SER A 409 -7.23 -6.23 -19.87
CA SER A 409 -8.68 -6.07 -19.92
C SER A 409 -9.34 -6.33 -18.56
N GLN A 410 -8.80 -7.25 -17.74
CA GLN A 410 -9.27 -7.49 -16.37
C GLN A 410 -9.05 -6.27 -15.43
N LEU A 411 -8.06 -5.42 -15.68
CA LEU A 411 -7.90 -4.18 -14.90
C LEU A 411 -9.08 -3.21 -15.05
N TYR A 412 -9.88 -3.36 -16.12
CA TYR A 412 -10.99 -2.47 -16.46
C TYR A 412 -12.37 -3.12 -16.32
N THR A 413 -12.50 -4.36 -15.82
CA THR A 413 -13.80 -5.07 -15.73
C THR A 413 -14.78 -4.48 -14.72
N GLN A 414 -14.31 -3.60 -13.83
CA GLN A 414 -15.16 -2.83 -12.91
C GLN A 414 -15.94 -1.70 -13.63
N PHE A 415 -15.56 -1.33 -14.85
CA PHE A 415 -16.27 -0.35 -15.69
C PHE A 415 -17.34 -1.07 -16.53
N LYS A 416 -18.45 -0.39 -16.84
CA LYS A 416 -19.59 -1.03 -17.50
C LYS A 416 -19.26 -1.27 -18.97
N GLU A 417 -19.82 -2.34 -19.57
CA GLU A 417 -19.68 -2.60 -21.03
C GLU A 417 -20.15 -1.44 -21.92
N SER A 418 -20.97 -0.52 -21.39
CA SER A 418 -21.42 0.70 -22.09
C SER A 418 -20.35 1.79 -22.19
N ASP A 419 -19.23 1.66 -21.48
CA ASP A 419 -18.16 2.65 -21.45
C ASP A 419 -17.20 2.35 -22.61
N GLU A 420 -17.44 2.96 -23.78
CA GLU A 420 -16.49 2.90 -24.90
C GLU A 420 -15.22 3.66 -24.51
N PHE A 421 -14.12 2.93 -24.30
CA PHE A 421 -12.79 3.49 -24.05
C PHE A 421 -11.99 3.61 -25.36
N GLU A 422 -11.31 4.73 -25.54
CA GLU A 422 -10.20 4.87 -26.48
C GLU A 422 -9.04 3.98 -26.02
N ILE A 423 -8.59 3.09 -26.91
CA ILE A 423 -7.49 2.17 -26.65
C ILE A 423 -6.18 2.81 -27.10
N ILE A 424 -5.27 3.03 -26.15
CA ILE A 424 -3.97 3.66 -26.38
C ILE A 424 -2.89 2.60 -26.43
N ASP A 425 -2.22 2.47 -27.58
CA ASP A 425 -1.06 1.60 -27.75
C ASP A 425 0.19 2.13 -27.02
N THR A 426 1.30 1.39 -27.09
CA THR A 426 2.52 1.75 -26.35
C THR A 426 3.25 2.95 -26.94
N GLU A 427 3.21 3.15 -28.26
CA GLU A 427 3.90 4.27 -28.92
C GLU A 427 3.19 5.60 -28.61
N HIS A 428 1.86 5.61 -28.73
CA HIS A 428 1.04 6.74 -28.32
C HIS A 428 1.17 7.01 -26.82
N PHE A 429 1.15 5.97 -25.97
CA PHE A 429 1.39 6.11 -24.54
C PHE A 429 2.73 6.80 -24.25
N ILE A 430 3.83 6.39 -24.90
CA ILE A 430 5.14 7.04 -24.70
C ILE A 430 5.05 8.55 -24.94
N SER A 431 4.38 8.97 -26.01
CA SER A 431 4.25 10.40 -26.33
C SER A 431 3.40 11.17 -25.32
N LEU A 432 2.29 10.59 -24.86
CA LEU A 432 1.40 11.18 -23.85
C LEU A 432 2.07 11.23 -22.49
N TYR A 433 2.68 10.13 -22.06
CA TYR A 433 3.39 10.01 -20.80
C TYR A 433 4.58 10.96 -20.74
N GLU A 434 5.36 11.11 -21.82
CA GLU A 434 6.41 12.13 -21.88
C GLU A 434 5.85 13.55 -21.80
N THR A 435 4.69 13.82 -22.41
CA THR A 435 4.06 15.14 -22.36
C THR A 435 3.59 15.45 -20.93
N ASP A 436 2.93 14.49 -20.27
CA ASP A 436 2.42 14.61 -18.91
C ASP A 436 3.56 14.72 -17.87
N LEU A 437 4.68 14.02 -18.10
CA LEU A 437 5.88 14.19 -17.29
C LEU A 437 6.49 15.58 -17.50
N ARG A 438 6.65 16.04 -18.74
CA ARG A 438 7.20 17.36 -19.05
C ARG A 438 6.31 18.50 -18.53
N SER A 439 4.99 18.33 -18.51
CA SER A 439 4.10 19.35 -17.94
C SER A 439 4.25 19.50 -16.42
N ASN A 440 4.81 18.50 -15.75
CA ASN A 440 5.02 18.48 -14.30
C ASN A 440 6.50 18.53 -13.88
N SER A 441 7.43 18.56 -14.84
CA SER A 441 8.88 18.61 -14.60
C SER A 441 9.49 19.89 -15.17
N TYR A 442 10.67 20.27 -14.68
CA TYR A 442 11.46 21.34 -15.26
C TYR A 442 12.58 20.78 -16.16
N ASP A 443 13.38 21.65 -16.77
CA ASP A 443 14.45 21.23 -17.70
C ASP A 443 15.42 20.22 -17.03
N PRO A 444 15.78 19.11 -17.72
CA PRO A 444 16.64 18.05 -17.18
C PRO A 444 18.01 18.54 -16.67
N TYR A 445 18.49 19.71 -17.11
CA TYR A 445 19.69 20.34 -16.57
C TYR A 445 19.67 20.48 -15.04
N PHE A 446 18.49 20.72 -14.46
CA PHE A 446 18.32 20.91 -13.02
C PHE A 446 18.11 19.61 -12.23
N LYS A 447 18.07 18.44 -12.88
CA LYS A 447 17.96 17.10 -12.28
C LYS A 447 16.89 17.01 -11.18
N GLU A 448 15.68 17.48 -11.49
CA GLU A 448 14.51 17.47 -10.58
C GLU A 448 14.67 18.29 -9.29
N TYR A 449 15.74 19.08 -9.14
CA TYR A 449 15.98 19.90 -7.94
C TYR A 449 14.80 20.83 -7.63
N TYR A 450 14.07 21.28 -8.64
CA TYR A 450 12.96 22.21 -8.51
C TYR A 450 11.57 21.55 -8.54
N ASP A 451 11.43 20.29 -8.96
CA ASP A 451 10.16 19.72 -9.42
C ASP A 451 9.14 19.52 -8.29
N SER A 452 9.59 19.18 -7.08
CA SER A 452 8.73 18.88 -5.92
C SER A 452 9.00 19.76 -4.71
N ARG A 453 9.37 21.03 -4.93
CA ARG A 453 9.65 21.96 -3.82
C ARG A 453 9.42 23.42 -4.15
N ASP A 454 9.25 24.20 -3.10
CA ASP A 454 9.28 25.66 -3.13
C ASP A 454 10.71 26.22 -3.07
N ILE A 455 10.91 27.43 -3.61
CA ILE A 455 12.19 28.14 -3.52
C ILE A 455 12.16 29.04 -2.28
N ALA A 456 13.24 29.02 -1.50
CA ALA A 456 13.28 29.78 -0.25
C ALA A 456 13.20 31.30 -0.47
N ILE A 457 12.25 31.95 0.21
CA ILE A 457 11.96 33.40 0.11
C ILE A 457 13.14 34.27 0.61
N THR A 458 13.92 33.76 1.56
CA THR A 458 15.08 34.46 2.15
C THR A 458 16.32 34.46 1.25
N ALA A 459 16.25 33.83 0.07
CA ALA A 459 17.39 33.81 -0.85
C ALA A 459 17.66 35.17 -1.56
N PHE A 460 16.74 36.14 -1.44
CA PHE A 460 16.73 37.38 -2.23
C PHE A 460 16.94 38.66 -1.42
N GLU A 461 17.21 38.54 -0.12
CA GLU A 461 17.36 39.72 0.73
C GLU A 461 18.53 40.63 0.26
N PRO A 462 18.43 41.96 0.43
CA PRO A 462 19.50 42.91 0.06
C PRO A 462 20.88 42.58 0.64
N GLN A 463 20.91 41.87 1.78
CA GLN A 463 22.12 41.39 2.44
C GLN A 463 22.91 40.40 1.56
N VAL A 464 22.22 39.65 0.69
CA VAL A 464 22.81 38.70 -0.26
C VAL A 464 23.45 39.41 -1.45
N LYS A 465 22.95 40.60 -1.84
CA LYS A 465 23.48 41.40 -2.98
C LYS A 465 24.90 41.92 -2.75
N GLY A 466 25.40 41.91 -1.51
CA GLY A 466 26.75 42.35 -1.12
C GLY A 466 27.78 41.22 -0.94
N LEU A 467 27.38 39.96 -1.09
CA LEU A 467 28.31 38.82 -0.99
C LEU A 467 29.17 38.75 -2.26
N GLN A 468 30.41 39.24 -2.19
CA GLN A 468 31.44 38.87 -3.15
C GLN A 468 31.71 37.37 -3.00
N THR A 469 31.31 36.59 -4.00
CA THR A 469 31.68 35.18 -4.07
C THR A 469 32.63 34.97 -5.25
N THR A 470 33.72 34.28 -4.94
CA THR A 470 34.62 33.68 -5.93
C THR A 470 33.80 32.95 -7.01
N PRO A 471 34.22 32.99 -8.29
CA PRO A 471 33.49 32.33 -9.37
C PRO A 471 33.17 30.89 -8.99
N HIS A 472 31.90 30.60 -8.74
CA HIS A 472 31.46 29.24 -8.48
C HIS A 472 31.30 28.53 -9.82
N ASP A 473 31.87 27.33 -9.91
CA ASP A 473 31.63 26.45 -11.03
C ASP A 473 30.14 26.07 -11.02
N ILE A 474 29.37 26.69 -11.91
CA ILE A 474 27.92 26.50 -11.99
C ILE A 474 27.56 25.02 -12.21
N ASN A 475 28.47 24.23 -12.80
CA ASN A 475 28.29 22.79 -12.97
C ASN A 475 28.27 22.02 -11.64
N LYS A 476 28.83 22.58 -10.56
CA LYS A 476 28.82 21.97 -9.22
C LYS A 476 27.57 22.33 -8.41
N LEU A 477 26.81 23.36 -8.80
CA LEU A 477 25.59 23.77 -8.08
C LEU A 477 24.50 22.71 -8.16
N PHE A 478 24.38 22.02 -9.30
CA PHE A 478 23.43 20.93 -9.55
C PHE A 478 24.14 19.57 -9.55
N SER A 479 25.02 19.34 -8.56
CA SER A 479 25.58 18.01 -8.30
C SER A 479 24.49 17.02 -7.90
N ASP A 480 24.75 15.72 -8.04
CA ASP A 480 23.75 14.69 -7.70
C ASP A 480 23.37 14.76 -6.19
N ASP A 481 24.33 15.10 -5.31
CA ASP A 481 24.08 15.31 -3.88
C ASP A 481 23.14 16.50 -3.62
N ASN A 482 23.40 17.65 -4.28
CA ASN A 482 22.58 18.85 -4.14
C ASN A 482 21.16 18.65 -4.68
N CYS A 483 21.03 17.98 -5.82
CA CYS A 483 19.75 17.67 -6.44
C CYS A 483 18.94 16.64 -5.63
N ASN A 484 19.60 15.80 -4.82
CA ASN A 484 18.93 14.83 -3.96
C ASN A 484 18.51 15.41 -2.59
N LEU A 485 19.08 16.54 -2.16
CA LEU A 485 18.78 17.16 -0.86
C LEU A 485 17.27 17.42 -0.62
N PRO A 486 16.48 17.94 -1.59
CA PRO A 486 15.02 18.07 -1.42
C PRO A 486 14.31 16.73 -1.17
N LYS A 487 14.72 15.68 -1.89
CA LYS A 487 14.15 14.33 -1.74
C LYS A 487 14.44 13.77 -0.35
N GLN A 488 15.66 13.99 0.16
CA GLN A 488 16.04 13.62 1.52
C GLN A 488 15.20 14.35 2.58
N ILE A 489 14.95 15.66 2.42
CA ILE A 489 14.09 16.42 3.35
C ILE A 489 12.66 15.89 3.35
N LYS A 490 12.09 15.63 2.16
CA LYS A 490 10.75 15.02 2.02
C LYS A 490 10.70 13.65 2.71
N GLY A 491 11.75 12.84 2.52
CA GLY A 491 11.91 11.54 3.16
C GLY A 491 11.96 11.62 4.69
N MET A 492 12.76 12.54 5.25
CA MET A 492 12.81 12.78 6.68
C MET A 492 11.45 13.25 7.24
N GLN A 493 10.69 14.05 6.50
CA GLN A 493 9.33 14.43 6.91
C GLN A 493 8.37 13.22 6.92
N GLN A 494 8.47 12.33 5.94
CA GLN A 494 7.70 11.09 5.93
C GLN A 494 8.05 10.21 7.14
N ASP A 495 9.34 10.08 7.48
CA ASP A 495 9.80 9.36 8.67
C ASP A 495 9.23 9.94 9.97
N ILE A 496 9.24 11.28 10.11
CA ILE A 496 8.63 11.98 11.25
C ILE A 496 7.12 11.65 11.34
N ASN A 497 6.41 11.70 10.22
CA ASN A 497 4.97 11.41 10.17
C ASN A 497 4.68 9.96 10.58
N LEU A 498 5.49 9.00 10.08
CA LEU A 498 5.40 7.58 10.42
C LEU A 498 5.62 7.34 11.92
N LEU A 499 6.65 7.96 12.51
CA LEU A 499 6.93 7.84 13.95
C LEU A 499 5.84 8.50 14.80
N THR A 500 5.29 9.64 14.34
CA THR A 500 4.18 10.32 15.02
C THR A 500 2.93 9.44 15.03
N TYR A 501 2.62 8.79 13.90
CA TYR A 501 1.58 7.77 13.82
C TYR A 501 1.86 6.58 14.75
N ALA A 502 3.12 6.11 14.83
CA ALA A 502 3.49 5.04 15.74
C ALA A 502 3.24 5.42 17.21
N ILE A 503 3.52 6.66 17.62
CA ILE A 503 3.26 7.15 18.99
C ILE A 503 1.75 7.18 19.29
N SER A 504 0.93 7.64 18.35
CA SER A 504 -0.53 7.74 18.56
C SER A 504 -1.23 6.38 18.59
N ASN A 505 -0.64 5.37 17.94
CA ASN A 505 -1.18 4.02 17.88
C ASN A 505 -0.60 3.10 18.97
N LYS A 506 -1.43 2.79 19.99
CA LYS A 506 -1.05 1.96 21.15
C LYS A 506 -0.66 0.52 20.79
N ASP A 507 -1.01 0.03 19.59
CA ASP A 507 -0.66 -1.32 19.16
C ASP A 507 0.78 -1.44 18.64
N ILE A 508 1.43 -0.32 18.32
CA ILE A 508 2.80 -0.27 17.80
C ILE A 508 3.78 -0.07 18.96
N LYS A 509 4.44 -1.14 19.42
CA LYS A 509 5.43 -1.03 20.53
C LYS A 509 6.88 -0.89 20.09
N THR A 510 7.20 -1.15 18.83
CA THR A 510 8.55 -1.07 18.28
C THR A 510 8.51 -0.60 16.82
N PHE A 511 9.57 0.04 16.37
CA PHE A 511 9.80 0.43 14.98
C PHE A 511 11.29 0.23 14.64
N ASP A 512 11.63 0.23 13.36
CA ASP A 512 13.02 0.20 12.90
C ASP A 512 13.41 1.55 12.32
N TYR A 513 14.60 2.02 12.64
CA TYR A 513 15.20 3.24 12.11
C TYR A 513 16.65 2.97 11.71
N LYS A 514 17.04 3.30 10.47
CA LYS A 514 18.39 3.02 9.93
C LYS A 514 18.81 1.55 10.12
N GLY A 515 17.86 0.63 9.93
CA GLY A 515 18.08 -0.83 10.09
C GLY A 515 18.22 -1.34 11.52
N LYS A 516 17.98 -0.49 12.54
CA LYS A 516 18.04 -0.87 13.96
C LYS A 516 16.68 -0.75 14.62
N LYS A 517 16.34 -1.73 15.48
CA LYS A 517 15.07 -1.79 16.21
C LYS A 517 15.06 -0.92 17.45
N TYR A 518 14.00 -0.14 17.61
CA TYR A 518 13.75 0.74 18.76
C TYR A 518 12.35 0.47 19.35
N TYR A 519 12.19 0.79 20.64
CA TYR A 519 10.88 0.78 21.30
C TYR A 519 10.17 2.11 21.07
N ASN A 520 8.83 2.09 21.06
CA ASN A 520 7.99 3.28 20.91
C ASN A 520 8.34 4.39 21.93
N ALA A 521 8.75 4.01 23.15
CA ALA A 521 9.23 4.96 24.16
C ALA A 521 10.43 5.82 23.71
N ARG A 522 11.16 5.41 22.68
CA ARG A 522 12.29 6.14 22.05
C ARG A 522 11.90 6.83 20.74
N ALA A 523 10.63 6.75 20.34
CA ALA A 523 10.14 7.36 19.11
C ALA A 523 10.32 8.88 19.15
N GLN A 524 10.00 9.53 20.26
CA GLN A 524 10.19 10.97 20.40
C GLN A 524 11.66 11.37 20.27
N ASP A 525 12.58 10.66 20.96
CA ASP A 525 14.02 10.92 20.84
C ASP A 525 14.51 10.83 19.39
N ILE A 526 13.97 9.90 18.61
CA ILE A 526 14.32 9.72 17.19
C ILE A 526 13.65 10.78 16.32
N ILE A 527 12.40 11.16 16.60
CA ILE A 527 11.74 12.30 15.94
C ILE A 527 12.57 13.56 16.14
N ASP A 528 13.03 13.81 17.36
CA ASP A 528 13.85 14.99 17.68
C ASP A 528 15.19 14.95 16.92
N GLN A 529 15.81 13.77 16.81
CA GLN A 529 17.02 13.57 16.01
C GLN A 529 16.78 13.85 14.51
N ILE A 530 15.75 13.23 13.93
CA ILE A 530 15.41 13.40 12.50
C ILE A 530 15.00 14.85 12.23
N THR A 531 14.31 15.49 13.16
CA THR A 531 13.94 16.92 13.07
C THR A 531 15.17 17.81 13.07
N ALA A 532 16.18 17.52 13.89
CA ALA A 532 17.46 18.24 13.87
C ALA A 532 18.22 18.03 12.55
N GLU A 533 18.31 16.78 12.06
CA GLU A 533 18.91 16.44 10.76
C GLU A 533 18.18 17.16 9.61
N LYS A 534 16.84 17.16 9.63
CA LYS A 534 15.98 17.84 8.66
C LYS A 534 16.17 19.36 8.69
N ASN A 535 16.16 19.98 9.86
CA ASN A 535 16.36 21.43 10.00
C ASN A 535 17.74 21.86 9.47
N GLU A 536 18.78 21.03 9.66
CA GLU A 536 20.10 21.30 9.11
C GLU A 536 20.11 21.16 7.58
N ALA A 537 19.49 20.12 7.04
CA ALA A 537 19.33 19.94 5.60
C ALA A 537 18.53 21.09 4.97
N GLU A 538 17.47 21.57 5.62
CA GLU A 538 16.68 22.74 5.17
C GLU A 538 17.53 24.02 5.14
N LYS A 539 18.39 24.25 6.15
CA LYS A 539 19.34 25.38 6.13
C LYS A 539 20.34 25.25 4.99
N GLN A 540 20.88 24.06 4.75
CA GLN A 540 21.77 23.80 3.61
C GLN A 540 21.07 24.09 2.29
N LEU A 541 19.80 23.69 2.17
CA LEU A 541 18.99 23.92 0.98
C LEU A 541 18.73 25.41 0.73
N VAL A 542 18.43 26.18 1.78
CA VAL A 542 18.30 27.65 1.70
C VAL A 542 19.63 28.31 1.30
N GLY A 543 20.75 27.89 1.89
CA GLY A 543 22.08 28.39 1.52
C GLY A 543 22.48 28.05 0.08
N LEU A 544 22.07 26.88 -0.40
CA LEU A 544 22.25 26.48 -1.79
C LEU A 544 21.41 27.35 -2.73
N ASP A 545 20.14 27.63 -2.39
CA ASP A 545 19.29 28.54 -3.18
C ASP A 545 19.88 29.95 -3.26
N GLN A 546 20.44 30.47 -2.15
CA GLN A 546 21.18 31.75 -2.12
C GLN A 546 22.41 31.73 -3.04
N THR A 547 23.18 30.64 -2.99
CA THR A 547 24.37 30.46 -3.82
C THR A 547 24.00 30.37 -5.30
N ILE A 548 22.91 29.67 -5.63
CA ILE A 548 22.37 29.60 -6.99
C ILE A 548 21.96 30.99 -7.45
N TYR A 549 21.15 31.71 -6.67
CA TYR A 549 20.69 33.05 -7.02
C TYR A 549 21.88 34.00 -7.30
N THR A 550 22.82 34.10 -6.36
CA THR A 550 24.00 34.98 -6.50
C THR A 550 24.86 34.61 -7.70
N SER A 551 25.05 33.31 -7.97
CA SER A 551 25.81 32.86 -9.14
C SER A 551 25.17 33.29 -10.45
N PHE A 552 23.85 33.12 -10.60
CA PHE A 552 23.12 33.56 -11.79
C PHE A 552 23.03 35.09 -11.90
N TYR A 553 22.96 35.79 -10.77
CA TYR A 553 22.99 37.25 -10.73
C TYR A 553 24.33 37.81 -11.21
N ASN A 554 25.43 37.22 -10.76
CA ASN A 554 26.78 37.60 -11.17
C ASN A 554 27.06 37.24 -12.63
N LEU A 555 26.48 36.14 -13.12
CA LEU A 555 26.52 35.73 -14.52
C LEU A 555 25.78 36.70 -15.45
N ALA A 556 24.69 37.30 -14.97
CA ALA A 556 23.86 38.20 -15.76
C ALA A 556 24.52 39.58 -15.97
N GLN A 557 24.38 40.10 -17.19
CA GLN A 557 24.64 41.51 -17.52
C GLN A 557 23.58 42.43 -16.86
N GLU A 558 23.84 43.73 -16.77
CA GLU A 558 23.02 44.70 -16.02
C GLU A 558 21.51 44.62 -16.34
N GLN A 559 21.13 44.59 -17.62
CA GLN A 559 19.73 44.48 -18.04
C GLN A 559 19.10 43.12 -17.68
N ASN A 560 19.88 42.04 -17.68
CA ASN A 560 19.42 40.70 -17.32
C ASN A 560 19.32 40.50 -15.79
N ARG A 561 20.05 41.28 -14.98
CA ARG A 561 19.96 41.24 -13.52
C ARG A 561 18.61 41.73 -13.03
N GLN A 562 18.13 42.85 -13.57
CA GLN A 562 16.81 43.38 -13.24
C GLN A 562 15.71 42.36 -13.59
N LEU A 563 15.78 41.77 -14.79
CA LEU A 563 14.80 40.76 -15.21
C LEU A 563 14.87 39.49 -14.35
N LEU A 564 16.05 39.08 -13.89
CA LEU A 564 16.20 37.96 -12.95
C LEU A 564 15.48 38.26 -11.63
N GLU A 565 15.69 39.46 -11.08
CA GLU A 565 15.04 39.92 -9.85
C GLU A 565 13.51 39.93 -9.99
N GLU A 566 12.99 40.52 -11.08
CA GLU A 566 11.55 40.57 -11.37
C GLU A 566 10.91 39.18 -11.43
N LYS A 567 11.56 38.22 -12.11
CA LYS A 567 11.06 36.84 -12.20
C LYS A 567 11.02 36.12 -10.86
N TYR A 568 12.02 36.35 -10.00
CA TYR A 568 12.02 35.78 -8.65
C TYR A 568 10.95 36.40 -7.75
N GLN A 569 10.75 37.72 -7.82
CA GLN A 569 9.70 38.41 -7.07
C GLN A 569 8.31 37.91 -7.46
N ALA A 570 8.05 37.76 -8.76
CA ALA A 570 6.81 37.18 -9.25
C ALA A 570 6.60 35.76 -8.70
N LEU A 571 7.61 34.89 -8.82
CA LEU A 571 7.51 33.52 -8.32
C LEU A 571 7.13 33.45 -6.83
N ILE A 572 7.75 34.28 -5.98
CA ILE A 572 7.50 34.32 -4.54
C ILE A 572 6.07 34.77 -4.22
N ALA A 573 5.60 35.82 -4.89
CA ALA A 573 4.26 36.34 -4.69
C ALA A 573 3.22 35.24 -4.95
N HIS A 574 3.38 34.50 -6.05
CA HIS A 574 2.46 33.42 -6.42
C HIS A 574 2.64 32.14 -5.59
N GLN A 575 3.84 31.85 -5.08
CA GLN A 575 4.07 30.70 -4.20
C GLN A 575 3.16 30.75 -2.97
N LYS A 576 3.10 31.91 -2.31
CA LYS A 576 2.23 32.12 -1.15
C LYS A 576 0.77 31.93 -1.51
N THR A 577 0.32 32.44 -2.65
CA THR A 577 -1.06 32.26 -3.12
C THR A 577 -1.39 30.79 -3.31
N THR A 578 -0.48 29.99 -3.89
CA THR A 578 -0.66 28.54 -4.04
C THR A 578 -0.70 27.84 -2.68
N THR A 579 0.18 28.19 -1.74
CA THR A 579 0.15 27.63 -0.37
C THR A 579 -1.18 27.94 0.32
N ASP A 580 -1.63 29.19 0.29
CA ASP A 580 -2.89 29.59 0.90
C ASP A 580 -4.09 28.91 0.23
N ALA A 581 -4.00 28.65 -1.09
CA ALA A 581 -5.03 27.93 -1.82
C ALA A 581 -5.16 26.46 -1.37
N TYR A 582 -4.04 25.76 -1.15
CA TYR A 582 -4.05 24.41 -0.58
C TYR A 582 -4.62 24.39 0.84
N VAL A 583 -4.24 25.34 1.70
CA VAL A 583 -4.77 25.42 3.07
C VAL A 583 -6.30 25.61 3.06
N LEU A 584 -6.81 26.46 2.18
CA LEU A 584 -8.25 26.66 2.03
C LEU A 584 -8.95 25.41 1.48
N TYR A 585 -8.35 24.74 0.49
CA TYR A 585 -8.84 23.48 -0.05
C TYR A 585 -8.96 22.39 1.01
N GLU A 586 -7.90 22.16 1.79
CA GLU A 586 -7.89 21.14 2.85
C GLU A 586 -8.98 21.42 3.88
N LYS A 587 -9.13 22.69 4.30
CA LYS A 587 -10.20 23.11 5.21
C LYS A 587 -11.59 22.86 4.64
N LEU A 588 -11.83 23.19 3.37
CA LEU A 588 -13.12 22.93 2.71
C LEU A 588 -13.43 21.45 2.61
N VAL A 589 -12.43 20.63 2.24
CA VAL A 589 -12.57 19.16 2.18
C VAL A 589 -12.90 18.60 3.55
N GLU A 590 -12.21 19.03 4.61
CA GLU A 590 -12.49 18.61 5.98
C GLU A 590 -13.92 18.98 6.42
N GLU A 591 -14.36 20.21 6.12
CA GLU A 591 -15.69 20.70 6.50
C GLU A 591 -16.84 20.04 5.71
N ILE A 592 -16.66 19.72 4.42
CA ILE A 592 -17.70 19.10 3.59
C ILE A 592 -17.76 17.58 3.75
N ASN A 593 -16.65 16.91 4.12
CA ASN A 593 -16.56 15.45 4.17
C ASN A 593 -17.71 14.74 4.95
N PRO A 594 -18.21 15.27 6.09
CA PRO A 594 -19.33 14.66 6.80
C PRO A 594 -20.63 14.58 5.97
N VAL A 595 -20.83 15.47 5.00
CA VAL A 595 -22.01 15.47 4.10
C VAL A 595 -22.06 14.22 3.23
N TYR A 596 -20.90 13.66 2.88
CA TYR A 596 -20.81 12.42 2.10
C TYR A 596 -20.89 11.16 2.97
N SER A 597 -21.07 11.32 4.29
CA SER A 597 -21.13 10.24 5.28
C SER A 597 -22.50 10.18 5.97
N ASN A 598 -22.79 9.06 6.64
CA ASN A 598 -24.02 8.95 7.44
C ASN A 598 -23.96 9.89 8.67
N MET A 599 -24.65 11.03 8.59
CA MET A 599 -24.75 12.03 9.68
C MET A 599 -26.18 12.16 10.22
N GLN A 600 -26.32 12.62 11.46
CA GLN A 600 -27.65 12.88 12.05
C GLN A 600 -28.29 14.11 11.40
N PHE A 601 -29.60 14.06 11.13
CA PHE A 601 -30.32 15.15 10.44
C PHE A 601 -30.12 16.51 11.10
N GLU A 602 -30.11 16.55 12.43
CA GLU A 602 -29.93 17.79 13.22
C GLU A 602 -28.56 18.46 12.99
N GLN A 603 -27.54 17.70 12.57
CA GLN A 603 -26.17 18.18 12.37
C GLN A 603 -25.92 18.72 10.95
N ILE A 604 -26.84 18.46 10.01
CA ILE A 604 -26.68 18.80 8.59
C ILE A 604 -26.55 20.32 8.42
N ASN A 605 -27.47 21.07 9.03
CA ASN A 605 -27.51 22.52 8.92
C ASN A 605 -26.27 23.18 9.55
N ASP A 606 -25.81 22.69 10.70
CA ASP A 606 -24.62 23.21 11.37
C ASP A 606 -23.34 22.95 10.56
N THR A 607 -23.27 21.79 9.91
CA THR A 607 -22.14 21.42 9.04
C THR A 607 -22.12 22.30 7.80
N LEU A 608 -23.26 22.41 7.10
CA LEU A 608 -23.37 23.26 5.92
C LEU A 608 -23.17 24.74 6.23
N ALA A 609 -23.57 25.22 7.42
CA ALA A 609 -23.29 26.59 7.83
C ALA A 609 -21.79 26.91 7.87
N LYS A 610 -20.94 25.96 8.30
CA LYS A 610 -19.48 26.11 8.24
C LYS A 610 -18.97 26.13 6.80
N VAL A 611 -19.44 25.18 6.00
CA VAL A 611 -19.10 25.11 4.56
C VAL A 611 -19.43 26.43 3.87
N TYR A 612 -20.64 26.97 4.06
CA TYR A 612 -21.05 28.24 3.46
C TYR A 612 -20.20 29.44 3.93
N LEU A 613 -19.68 29.43 5.16
CA LEU A 613 -18.77 30.47 5.64
C LEU A 613 -17.42 30.39 4.93
N THR A 614 -16.84 29.20 4.83
CA THR A 614 -15.54 29.00 4.16
C THR A 614 -15.66 29.14 2.64
N GLU A 615 -16.80 28.74 2.06
CA GLU A 615 -17.12 28.95 0.64
C GLU A 615 -17.15 30.44 0.25
N LYS A 616 -17.59 31.33 1.14
CA LYS A 616 -17.50 32.78 0.88
C LYS A 616 -16.05 33.24 0.71
N GLU A 617 -15.13 32.69 1.50
CA GLU A 617 -13.71 32.95 1.33
C GLU A 617 -13.22 32.44 -0.02
N LEU A 618 -13.60 31.22 -0.41
CA LEU A 618 -13.27 30.65 -1.73
C LEU A 618 -13.77 31.55 -2.88
N LYS A 619 -15.03 31.98 -2.84
CA LYS A 619 -15.61 32.85 -3.86
C LYS A 619 -14.89 34.20 -3.97
N ASN A 620 -14.52 34.80 -2.84
CA ASN A 620 -13.72 36.04 -2.84
C ASN A 620 -12.35 35.82 -3.49
N ARG A 621 -11.64 34.74 -3.14
CA ARG A 621 -10.32 34.43 -3.73
C ARG A 621 -10.41 34.08 -5.22
N LEU A 622 -11.46 33.37 -5.63
CA LEU A 622 -11.74 33.11 -7.04
C LEU A 622 -12.01 34.39 -7.81
N GLN A 623 -12.73 35.35 -7.22
CA GLN A 623 -12.97 36.65 -7.82
C GLN A 623 -11.66 37.45 -7.99
N GLU A 624 -10.76 37.43 -7.00
CA GLU A 624 -9.44 38.05 -7.10
C GLU A 624 -8.61 37.43 -8.24
N ILE A 625 -8.52 36.10 -8.30
CA ILE A 625 -7.71 35.38 -9.31
C ILE A 625 -8.31 35.49 -10.72
N THR A 626 -9.63 35.49 -10.87
CA THR A 626 -10.26 35.65 -12.20
C THR A 626 -10.18 37.10 -12.71
N ALA A 627 -10.08 38.08 -11.81
CA ALA A 627 -9.89 39.48 -12.18
C ALA A 627 -8.44 39.80 -12.59
N ASP A 628 -7.48 39.11 -11.98
CA ASP A 628 -6.05 39.30 -12.19
C ASP A 628 -5.60 38.80 -13.58
N ASP A 629 -4.98 39.70 -14.35
CA ASP A 629 -4.48 39.42 -15.69
C ASP A 629 -3.39 38.34 -15.70
N ASP A 630 -2.65 38.17 -14.60
CA ASP A 630 -1.60 37.16 -14.50
C ASP A 630 -2.16 35.72 -14.54
N TYR A 631 -3.38 35.50 -14.06
CA TYR A 631 -3.99 34.17 -14.02
C TYR A 631 -4.88 33.88 -15.23
N LYS A 632 -5.41 34.90 -15.92
CA LYS A 632 -6.33 34.71 -17.07
C LYS A 632 -5.79 33.78 -18.15
N ALA A 633 -4.49 33.81 -18.40
CA ALA A 633 -3.84 32.94 -19.37
C ALA A 633 -3.76 31.47 -18.94
N SER A 634 -3.80 31.21 -17.63
CA SER A 634 -3.71 29.87 -17.03
C SER A 634 -5.07 29.22 -16.77
N ILE A 635 -6.18 29.96 -16.97
CA ILE A 635 -7.54 29.42 -16.82
C ILE A 635 -7.96 28.74 -18.12
N THR A 636 -8.19 27.42 -18.05
CA THR A 636 -8.69 26.65 -19.21
C THR A 636 -10.15 26.98 -19.52
N PRO A 637 -10.62 26.74 -20.77
CA PRO A 637 -12.03 26.94 -21.12
C PRO A 637 -13.01 26.17 -20.23
N GLU A 638 -12.67 24.94 -19.85
CA GLU A 638 -13.47 24.10 -18.95
C GLU A 638 -13.54 24.68 -17.54
N GLN A 639 -12.40 25.08 -16.97
CA GLN A 639 -12.37 25.74 -15.65
C GLN A 639 -13.19 27.03 -15.69
N LYS A 640 -13.08 27.81 -16.76
CA LYS A 640 -13.87 29.03 -16.92
C LYS A 640 -15.37 28.74 -16.90
N GLU A 641 -15.83 27.73 -17.62
CA GLU A 641 -17.24 27.33 -17.61
C GLU A 641 -17.72 26.91 -16.21
N ILE A 642 -16.92 26.12 -15.49
CA ILE A 642 -17.20 25.72 -14.10
C ILE A 642 -17.33 26.96 -13.20
N LEU A 643 -16.39 27.90 -13.30
CA LEU A 643 -16.39 29.11 -12.48
C LEU A 643 -17.54 30.06 -12.83
N ASP A 644 -17.87 30.21 -14.12
CA ASP A 644 -18.99 31.01 -14.59
C ASP A 644 -20.34 30.46 -14.11
N GLN A 645 -20.46 29.14 -13.93
CA GLN A 645 -21.63 28.50 -13.32
C GLN A 645 -21.64 28.60 -11.79
N TYR A 646 -20.47 28.51 -11.15
CA TYR A 646 -20.36 28.45 -9.69
C TYR A 646 -20.45 29.82 -9.01
N MET A 647 -19.72 30.82 -9.50
CA MET A 647 -19.56 32.11 -8.80
C MET A 647 -20.87 32.92 -8.65
N PRO A 648 -21.76 33.01 -9.65
CA PRO A 648 -22.97 33.84 -9.54
C PRO A 648 -24.05 33.26 -8.63
N ASN A 649 -23.97 31.96 -8.30
CA ASN A 649 -25.06 31.23 -7.65
C ASN A 649 -24.80 31.05 -6.15
N ASP A 650 -25.77 31.41 -5.32
CA ASP A 650 -25.82 30.95 -3.92
C ASP A 650 -26.36 29.52 -3.88
N LEU A 651 -25.44 28.55 -4.07
CA LEU A 651 -25.78 27.14 -4.12
C LEU A 651 -26.40 26.67 -2.80
N LYS A 652 -27.50 25.93 -2.89
CA LYS A 652 -28.13 25.28 -1.76
C LYS A 652 -27.83 23.79 -1.84
N TYR A 653 -27.04 23.27 -0.90
CA TYR A 653 -26.63 21.86 -0.91
C TYR A 653 -27.63 20.91 -0.26
N PHE A 654 -28.58 21.44 0.52
CA PHE A 654 -29.60 20.66 1.21
C PHE A 654 -30.90 21.44 1.28
N ASP A 655 -31.99 20.85 0.81
CA ASP A 655 -33.28 21.54 0.71
C ASP A 655 -34.16 21.44 1.98
N GLY A 656 -33.75 20.59 2.93
CA GLY A 656 -34.52 20.23 4.13
C GLY A 656 -34.96 18.77 4.16
N GLN A 657 -34.88 18.07 3.02
CA GLN A 657 -35.22 16.65 2.88
C GLN A 657 -34.13 15.87 2.14
N HIS A 658 -33.52 16.46 1.11
CA HIS A 658 -32.54 15.81 0.25
C HIS A 658 -31.32 16.71 0.01
N TYR A 659 -30.18 16.06 -0.27
CA TYR A 659 -28.99 16.73 -0.77
C TYR A 659 -29.11 17.02 -2.26
N ASP A 660 -28.63 18.18 -2.67
CA ASP A 660 -28.52 18.56 -4.07
C ASP A 660 -27.17 18.11 -4.61
N ASN A 661 -27.17 16.95 -5.26
CA ASN A 661 -25.96 16.33 -5.79
C ASN A 661 -25.32 17.16 -6.92
N GLU A 662 -26.11 17.90 -7.71
CA GLU A 662 -25.58 18.72 -8.81
C GLU A 662 -24.79 19.90 -8.24
N ASN A 663 -25.34 20.58 -7.24
CA ASN A 663 -24.66 21.67 -6.55
C ASN A 663 -23.40 21.20 -5.81
N LEU A 664 -23.46 20.04 -5.15
CA LEU A 664 -22.28 19.44 -4.48
C LEU A 664 -21.17 19.09 -5.48
N VAL A 665 -21.52 18.55 -6.66
CA VAL A 665 -20.55 18.27 -7.72
C VAL A 665 -19.93 19.57 -8.25
N LEU A 666 -20.75 20.61 -8.48
CA LEU A 666 -20.26 21.91 -8.94
C LEU A 666 -19.32 22.57 -7.93
N PHE A 667 -19.65 22.51 -6.63
CA PHE A 667 -18.79 22.97 -5.53
C PHE A 667 -17.43 22.25 -5.53
N ASN A 668 -17.43 20.92 -5.63
CA ASN A 668 -16.18 20.14 -5.67
C ASN A 668 -15.33 20.54 -6.89
N LYS A 669 -15.95 20.65 -8.08
CA LYS A 669 -15.27 21.07 -9.31
C LYS A 669 -14.65 22.46 -9.20
N ALA A 670 -15.40 23.43 -8.65
CA ALA A 670 -14.89 24.79 -8.47
C ALA A 670 -13.74 24.86 -7.44
N THR A 671 -13.85 24.10 -6.35
CA THR A 671 -12.81 24.00 -5.31
C THR A 671 -11.52 23.41 -5.86
N VAL A 672 -11.60 22.38 -6.71
CA VAL A 672 -10.44 21.81 -7.42
C VAL A 672 -9.90 22.78 -8.47
N ALA A 673 -10.77 23.45 -9.24
CA ALA A 673 -10.38 24.42 -10.26
C ALA A 673 -9.56 25.56 -9.64
N TYR A 674 -9.97 26.07 -8.47
CA TYR A 674 -9.24 27.10 -7.73
C TYR A 674 -7.77 26.72 -7.48
N VAL A 675 -7.54 25.53 -6.90
CA VAL A 675 -6.18 25.03 -6.65
C VAL A 675 -5.41 24.88 -7.95
N ASN A 676 -6.00 24.21 -8.95
CA ASN A 676 -5.34 23.93 -10.23
C ASN A 676 -4.90 25.22 -10.96
N ILE A 677 -5.72 26.28 -10.96
CA ILE A 677 -5.37 27.57 -11.57
C ILE A 677 -4.14 28.17 -10.89
N THR A 678 -4.11 28.17 -9.54
CA THR A 678 -2.98 28.74 -8.80
C THR A 678 -1.69 27.93 -8.98
N VAL A 679 -1.79 26.60 -8.99
CA VAL A 679 -0.65 25.69 -9.20
C VAL A 679 -0.10 25.84 -10.63
N GLN A 680 -0.98 25.90 -11.62
CA GLN A 680 -0.59 26.06 -13.03
C GLN A 680 0.16 27.37 -13.25
N ARG A 681 -0.36 28.49 -12.72
CA ARG A 681 0.33 29.78 -12.83
C ARG A 681 1.69 29.78 -12.15
N PHE A 682 1.78 29.19 -10.96
CA PHE A 682 3.04 29.05 -10.25
C PHE A 682 4.07 28.23 -11.05
N TYR A 683 3.65 27.11 -11.65
CA TYR A 683 4.48 26.30 -12.53
C TYR A 683 5.01 27.11 -13.73
N GLU A 684 4.15 27.86 -14.42
CA GLU A 684 4.54 28.69 -15.57
C GLU A 684 5.61 29.73 -15.22
N LEU A 685 5.44 30.44 -14.10
CA LEU A 685 6.39 31.44 -13.62
C LEU A 685 7.74 30.80 -13.27
N LYS A 686 7.69 29.65 -12.59
CA LYS A 686 8.88 28.90 -12.23
C LYS A 686 9.62 28.39 -13.46
N ASN A 687 8.89 27.83 -14.42
CA ASN A 687 9.45 27.39 -15.69
C ASN A 687 10.07 28.56 -16.47
N SER A 688 9.40 29.72 -16.50
CA SER A 688 9.92 30.96 -17.12
C SER A 688 11.24 31.41 -16.49
N LEU A 689 11.34 31.38 -15.16
CA LEU A 689 12.57 31.68 -14.43
C LEU A 689 13.71 30.70 -14.75
N LEU A 690 13.41 29.39 -14.75
CA LEU A 690 14.41 28.36 -14.99
C LEU A 690 14.91 28.36 -16.44
N ASN A 691 14.03 28.57 -17.41
CA ASN A 691 14.42 28.77 -18.81
C ASN A 691 15.28 30.03 -19.00
N PHE A 692 14.99 31.10 -18.25
CA PHE A 692 15.83 32.30 -18.27
C PHE A 692 17.24 32.01 -17.73
N LYS A 693 17.37 31.24 -16.65
CA LYS A 693 18.68 30.77 -16.15
C LYS A 693 19.46 29.99 -17.20
N LEU A 694 18.83 29.06 -17.92
CA LEU A 694 19.47 28.31 -18.99
C LEU A 694 19.96 29.23 -20.12
N LYS A 695 19.19 30.27 -20.46
CA LYS A 695 19.61 31.29 -21.42
C LYS A 695 20.87 32.02 -20.95
N LEU A 696 20.97 32.38 -19.67
CA LEU A 696 22.17 33.01 -19.12
C LEU A 696 23.40 32.09 -19.22
N LEU A 697 23.25 30.79 -18.98
CA LEU A 697 24.35 29.82 -19.14
C LEU A 697 24.84 29.74 -20.58
N LYS A 698 23.91 29.66 -21.54
CA LYS A 698 24.23 29.63 -22.97
C LYS A 698 24.89 30.92 -23.47
N GLN A 699 24.69 32.04 -22.79
CA GLN A 699 25.32 33.33 -23.13
C GLN A 699 26.72 33.48 -22.53
N ALA A 700 27.03 32.73 -21.48
CA ALA A 700 28.31 32.78 -20.78
C ALA A 700 29.30 31.69 -21.23
N ALA A 701 28.79 30.59 -21.81
CA ALA A 701 29.56 29.57 -22.53
C ALA A 701 29.90 30.05 -23.94
#